data_AF-A0A2E3YCC4-F1
#
_entry.id   AF-A0A2E3YCC4-F1
#
_cell.length_a   1.000
_cell.length_b   1.000
_cell.length_c   1.000
_cell.angle_alpha   90.00
_cell.angle_beta   90.00
_cell.angle_gamma   90.00
#
_symmetry.space_group_name_H-M   'P 1'
#
loop_
_entity.id
_entity.type
_entity.pdbx_description
1 polymer ?
#
loop_
_entity_poly.entity_id
_entity_poly.type
_entity_poly.pdbx_seq_one_letter_code
_entity_poly.pdbx_strand_id
1 'polypeptide(L)'
;MTRTITTVIATVAVQLLPGQAIAQATSWVVGGQGGEPWANAVQQWIALDDSVQPGSVQPLQLKKGVNLIREPVRTSPTSRQLSRFGYRWTIHKGPRQIEADTLQVGWHPRLWDNGEVNARANNLSLVDGDELTAAITHNRSDAQERKGDPSGLIFYTIDLAVPVPIDSIVFFPPQSGINSENQRQRELFPSSFEVSRTNMPVEWLIFEDETTSVGSAGYHALDDIVATAFANNKSIVSLSTDLAFTRFLRFRWGQELRTILVAEIKAFGRGYPQEARYVSAPHFFGTPVSLGRVDWSFTRYREAPSGEIFEDPDAPVELVLRTRAGSDEYPTDYFIFDDLGRSLLVDKTTYFRAPRVDGRFSEGVPGFRARRADDITNWNNWSVPYERSGAENRSSDGSKYLQFSFEIVTEDPMTFGVLDSLSFEVSPLLADSAIAEVSLDGVPLSSQGEVEVPMGVDTLFAYDLRTVAGDTALSGYDGVELSLPAGARFVDLEIEGVAATEGTDFELTQETNRIALTFPAVIQQDRAMRIRFRSAIFQASQFLEGRISNSGVGDQLPQSIEAGDARDDVNSNGVQVIASDTRFGVLRDIRLSTPVVTPNDDDINDDTRILFDLFGVQDGVFRVEVFDLAGRRVRNILADRASSGAFGAVWDGTDDDRQVVAPGMYLIRVEIDVDEGTVTRVEPVAVAY
;
A
#
# COMPACT_ATOMS: atom_id res chain seq x y z
N MET A 1 -17.51 -32.04 42.24
CA MET A 1 -18.10 -32.68 41.04
C MET A 1 -17.48 -32.04 39.82
N THR A 2 -16.48 -32.72 39.29
CA THR A 2 -15.64 -32.33 38.15
C THR A 2 -16.45 -32.49 36.87
N ARG A 3 -16.60 -31.43 36.06
CA ARG A 3 -17.00 -31.54 34.65
C ARG A 3 -15.83 -31.08 33.80
N THR A 4 -15.01 -32.04 33.43
CA THR A 4 -14.01 -31.94 32.38
C THR A 4 -14.77 -31.75 31.06
N ILE A 5 -14.70 -30.55 30.49
CA ILE A 5 -15.15 -30.33 29.10
C ILE A 5 -13.93 -30.61 28.23
N THR A 6 -13.92 -31.80 27.66
CA THR A 6 -12.99 -32.18 26.60
C THR A 6 -13.39 -31.41 25.35
N THR A 7 -12.66 -30.35 25.02
CA THR A 7 -12.76 -29.67 23.73
C THR A 7 -12.26 -30.63 22.67
N VAL A 8 -13.19 -31.24 21.94
CA VAL A 8 -12.90 -31.96 20.71
C VAL A 8 -12.61 -30.89 19.65
N ILE A 9 -11.34 -30.69 19.34
CA ILE A 9 -10.91 -29.95 18.16
C ILE A 9 -11.36 -30.80 16.96
N ALA A 10 -12.50 -30.45 16.39
CA ALA A 10 -12.87 -30.95 15.07
C ALA A 10 -12.13 -30.08 14.06
N THR A 11 -10.89 -30.46 13.73
CA THR A 11 -10.21 -30.00 12.53
C THR A 11 -11.04 -30.49 11.35
N VAL A 12 -11.96 -29.66 10.84
CA VAL A 12 -12.47 -29.86 9.48
C VAL A 12 -11.36 -29.37 8.57
N ALA A 13 -10.34 -30.21 8.39
CA ALA A 13 -9.49 -30.11 7.23
C ALA A 13 -10.41 -30.40 6.03
N VAL A 14 -10.65 -29.38 5.21
CA VAL A 14 -10.95 -29.68 3.80
C VAL A 14 -9.66 -30.30 3.28
N GLN A 15 -9.58 -31.63 3.36
CA GLN A 15 -8.55 -32.38 2.66
C GLN A 15 -8.82 -32.18 1.18
N LEU A 16 -8.22 -31.17 0.58
CA LEU A 16 -7.78 -31.29 -0.80
C LEU A 16 -6.80 -32.46 -0.79
N LEU A 17 -7.24 -33.59 -1.33
CA LEU A 17 -6.40 -34.75 -1.57
C LEU A 17 -5.14 -34.24 -2.31
N PRO A 18 -3.91 -34.57 -1.85
CA PRO A 18 -2.72 -34.23 -2.59
C PRO A 18 -2.80 -34.96 -3.95
N GLY A 19 -2.93 -34.19 -5.03
CA GLY A 19 -2.96 -34.72 -6.39
C GLY A 19 -4.22 -34.46 -7.22
N GLN A 20 -5.17 -33.61 -6.78
CA GLN A 20 -6.11 -33.03 -7.75
C GLN A 20 -5.51 -31.77 -8.33
N ALA A 21 -4.93 -31.90 -9.54
CA ALA A 21 -4.67 -30.75 -10.38
C ALA A 21 -6.00 -29.98 -10.50
N ILE A 22 -5.98 -28.71 -10.12
CA ILE A 22 -7.00 -27.77 -10.57
C ILE A 22 -7.02 -27.94 -12.10
N ALA A 23 -8.20 -28.15 -12.70
CA ALA A 23 -8.31 -28.33 -14.16
C ALA A 23 -9.04 -27.14 -14.82
N GLN A 24 -9.55 -26.21 -14.01
CA GLN A 24 -10.40 -25.08 -14.38
C GLN A 24 -10.16 -23.94 -13.39
N ALA A 25 -10.46 -22.69 -13.75
CA ALA A 25 -10.39 -21.59 -12.81
C ALA A 25 -11.26 -21.86 -11.57
N THR A 26 -10.70 -21.53 -10.41
CA THR A 26 -11.37 -21.58 -9.11
C THR A 26 -11.14 -20.26 -8.38
N SER A 27 -11.73 -20.09 -7.20
CA SER A 27 -11.48 -18.90 -6.39
C SER A 27 -11.13 -19.29 -4.97
N TRP A 28 -10.08 -18.67 -4.42
CA TRP A 28 -9.88 -18.63 -2.99
C TRP A 28 -10.73 -17.50 -2.41
N VAL A 29 -11.72 -17.86 -1.60
CA VAL A 29 -12.67 -16.92 -0.98
C VAL A 29 -12.44 -16.86 0.52
N VAL A 30 -12.26 -15.65 1.05
CA VAL A 30 -12.20 -15.34 2.48
C VAL A 30 -13.42 -14.53 2.86
N GLY A 31 -14.05 -14.89 3.99
CA GLY A 31 -15.31 -14.30 4.43
C GLY A 31 -16.54 -14.78 3.65
N GLY A 32 -17.65 -14.06 3.79
CA GLY A 32 -18.91 -14.33 3.13
C GLY A 32 -19.56 -15.65 3.55
N GLN A 33 -20.54 -16.10 2.76
CA GLN A 33 -21.16 -17.41 2.96
C GLN A 33 -20.30 -18.50 2.34
N GLY A 34 -19.68 -19.35 3.18
CA GLY A 34 -18.96 -20.55 2.73
C GLY A 34 -17.49 -20.34 2.39
N GLY A 35 -16.97 -19.11 2.46
CA GLY A 35 -15.53 -18.84 2.37
C GLY A 35 -14.78 -19.17 3.66
N GLU A 36 -13.46 -19.09 3.60
CA GLU A 36 -12.59 -19.26 4.75
C GLU A 36 -12.84 -18.15 5.78
N PRO A 37 -13.06 -18.46 7.08
CA PRO A 37 -13.24 -17.44 8.10
C PRO A 37 -12.02 -16.51 8.21
N TRP A 38 -12.25 -15.21 8.40
CA TRP A 38 -11.19 -14.20 8.60
C TRP A 38 -10.20 -14.61 9.71
N ALA A 39 -10.70 -15.09 10.86
CA ALA A 39 -9.85 -15.56 11.95
C ALA A 39 -8.97 -16.78 11.63
N ASN A 40 -9.26 -17.52 10.56
CA ASN A 40 -8.44 -18.66 10.12
C ASN A 40 -7.40 -18.22 9.08
N ALA A 41 -7.79 -17.31 8.18
CA ALA A 41 -6.92 -16.82 7.12
C ALA A 41 -5.90 -15.76 7.61
N VAL A 42 -5.98 -15.30 8.85
CA VAL A 42 -5.18 -14.17 9.37
C VAL A 42 -3.80 -14.61 9.86
N GLN A 43 -2.75 -13.88 9.45
CA GLN A 43 -1.44 -13.92 10.10
C GLN A 43 -1.38 -12.90 11.24
N GLN A 44 -1.85 -11.68 10.98
CA GLN A 44 -1.81 -10.59 11.93
C GLN A 44 -2.91 -9.56 11.61
N TRP A 45 -3.61 -9.07 12.64
CA TRP A 45 -4.61 -8.01 12.50
C TRP A 45 -4.72 -7.14 13.76
N ILE A 46 -5.22 -5.92 13.64
CA ILE A 46 -5.42 -5.00 14.76
C ILE A 46 -6.66 -4.16 14.52
N ALA A 47 -7.36 -3.82 15.60
CA ALA A 47 -8.54 -2.96 15.56
C ALA A 47 -9.70 -3.50 14.69
N LEU A 48 -9.75 -4.81 14.44
CA LEU A 48 -10.83 -5.49 13.72
C LEU A 48 -11.67 -6.38 14.66
N ASP A 49 -12.89 -6.68 14.22
CA ASP A 49 -13.86 -7.56 14.87
C ASP A 49 -14.64 -8.32 13.78
N ASP A 50 -14.58 -9.65 13.81
CA ASP A 50 -15.31 -10.56 12.92
C ASP A 50 -16.52 -11.23 13.61
N SER A 51 -16.85 -10.81 14.83
CA SER A 51 -17.92 -11.41 15.65
C SER A 51 -19.28 -10.72 15.51
N VAL A 52 -19.31 -9.51 14.94
CA VAL A 52 -20.53 -8.68 14.83
C VAL A 52 -21.48 -9.22 13.77
N GLN A 53 -20.96 -9.53 12.58
CA GLN A 53 -21.71 -10.07 11.46
C GLN A 53 -21.01 -11.35 10.97
N PRO A 54 -21.64 -12.53 11.07
CA PRO A 54 -21.02 -13.78 10.67
C PRO A 54 -20.54 -13.76 9.22
N GLY A 55 -19.26 -14.10 9.01
CA GLY A 55 -18.63 -14.12 7.69
C GLY A 55 -18.00 -12.79 7.27
N SER A 56 -18.31 -11.68 7.93
CA SER A 56 -17.76 -10.36 7.61
C SER A 56 -16.71 -9.92 8.66
N VAL A 57 -15.90 -8.94 8.31
CA VAL A 57 -14.96 -8.29 9.22
C VAL A 57 -15.09 -6.77 9.13
N GLN A 58 -14.97 -6.10 10.28
CA GLN A 58 -15.11 -4.64 10.38
C GLN A 58 -14.20 -4.06 11.47
N PRO A 59 -13.97 -2.74 11.51
CA PRO A 59 -13.29 -2.11 12.64
C PRO A 59 -14.04 -2.35 13.97
N LEU A 60 -13.26 -2.57 15.04
CA LEU A 60 -13.77 -2.80 16.38
C LEU A 60 -14.46 -1.53 16.93
N GLN A 61 -15.76 -1.63 17.21
CA GLN A 61 -16.50 -0.52 17.81
C GLN A 61 -15.98 -0.21 19.23
N LEU A 62 -15.59 1.04 19.44
CA LEU A 62 -15.18 1.61 20.70
C LEU A 62 -16.42 2.17 21.42
N LYS A 63 -16.74 1.58 22.57
CA LYS A 63 -17.91 1.97 23.35
C LYS A 63 -17.57 3.06 24.36
N LYS A 64 -18.46 4.03 24.49
CA LYS A 64 -18.34 5.12 25.48
C LYS A 64 -18.13 4.56 26.89
N GLY A 65 -17.19 5.15 27.63
CA GLY A 65 -16.91 4.78 29.02
C GLY A 65 -16.04 3.52 29.19
N VAL A 66 -15.61 2.90 28.09
CA VAL A 66 -14.63 1.81 28.12
C VAL A 66 -13.22 2.40 28.01
N ASN A 67 -12.30 1.95 28.86
CA ASN A 67 -10.89 2.35 28.77
C ASN A 67 -10.28 1.83 27.46
N LEU A 68 -9.67 2.72 26.68
CA LEU A 68 -9.06 2.43 25.39
C LEU A 68 -7.58 2.05 25.49
N ILE A 69 -6.95 2.26 26.64
CA ILE A 69 -5.52 1.92 26.84
C ILE A 69 -5.34 0.41 26.98
N ARG A 70 -6.31 -0.32 27.53
CA ARG A 70 -6.17 -1.75 27.85
C ARG A 70 -7.48 -2.51 27.77
N GLU A 71 -7.36 -3.84 27.75
CA GLU A 71 -8.53 -4.71 27.87
C GLU A 71 -9.22 -4.56 29.26
N PRO A 72 -10.53 -4.86 29.36
CA PRO A 72 -11.20 -4.91 30.66
C PRO A 72 -10.58 -5.99 31.56
N VAL A 73 -10.28 -5.65 32.83
CA VAL A 73 -9.71 -6.59 33.81
C VAL A 73 -10.65 -7.78 33.99
N ARG A 74 -10.27 -8.95 33.47
CA ARG A 74 -10.81 -10.23 33.97
C ARG A 74 -9.94 -10.66 35.13
N THR A 75 -10.55 -10.85 36.29
CA THR A 75 -9.91 -11.25 37.56
C THR A 75 -8.96 -12.44 37.37
N SER A 76 -7.68 -12.15 37.13
CA SER A 76 -6.57 -13.09 37.18
C SER A 76 -5.35 -12.35 37.72
N PRO A 77 -4.61 -12.91 38.70
CA PRO A 77 -3.37 -12.31 39.21
C PRO A 77 -2.24 -12.24 38.17
N THR A 78 -2.46 -12.80 36.98
CA THR A 78 -1.59 -12.71 35.80
C THR A 78 -2.35 -12.03 34.66
N SER A 79 -2.82 -10.80 34.86
CA SER A 79 -3.36 -10.03 33.73
C SER A 79 -2.20 -9.84 32.74
N ARG A 80 -2.33 -10.42 31.54
CA ARG A 80 -1.44 -10.08 30.43
C ARG A 80 -1.69 -8.60 30.19
N GLN A 81 -0.68 -7.75 30.33
CA GLN A 81 -0.80 -6.31 30.06
C GLN A 81 -1.02 -6.13 28.55
N LEU A 82 -2.27 -6.28 28.10
CA LEU A 82 -2.70 -6.18 26.71
C LEU A 82 -3.43 -4.86 26.47
N SER A 83 -3.25 -4.30 25.29
CA SER A 83 -4.05 -3.16 24.83
C SER A 83 -5.51 -3.54 24.66
N ARG A 84 -6.32 -2.52 24.38
CA ARG A 84 -7.69 -2.68 23.92
C ARG A 84 -7.81 -3.62 22.70
N PHE A 85 -6.76 -3.77 21.91
CA PHE A 85 -6.72 -4.58 20.70
C PHE A 85 -5.98 -5.92 20.87
N GLY A 86 -5.72 -6.35 22.11
CA GLY A 86 -5.10 -7.65 22.39
C GLY A 86 -3.59 -7.73 22.17
N TYR A 87 -2.93 -6.60 21.93
CA TYR A 87 -1.47 -6.54 21.73
C TYR A 87 -0.73 -6.31 23.03
N ARG A 88 0.42 -6.98 23.18
CA ARG A 88 1.30 -6.80 24.35
C ARG A 88 1.94 -5.41 24.34
N TRP A 89 1.96 -4.79 25.52
CA TRP A 89 2.72 -3.56 25.74
C TRP A 89 4.23 -3.76 25.83
N THR A 90 4.97 -2.76 25.36
CA THR A 90 6.42 -2.64 25.59
C THR A 90 6.76 -1.32 26.26
N ILE A 91 7.85 -1.34 27.04
CA ILE A 91 8.43 -0.18 27.69
C ILE A 91 9.46 0.53 26.80
N HIS A 92 9.76 0.01 25.61
CA HIS A 92 10.82 0.52 24.76
C HIS A 92 10.26 1.47 23.68
N LYS A 93 10.91 2.63 23.51
CA LYS A 93 10.70 3.53 22.37
C LYS A 93 11.34 2.96 21.10
N GLY A 94 12.63 2.62 21.19
CA GLY A 94 13.51 2.35 20.05
C GLY A 94 13.14 1.07 19.27
N PRO A 95 13.24 1.10 17.92
CA PRO A 95 12.80 0.01 17.06
C PRO A 95 13.61 -1.28 17.23
N ARG A 96 14.91 -1.18 17.57
CA ARG A 96 15.78 -2.37 17.70
C ARG A 96 15.39 -3.26 18.88
N GLN A 97 15.08 -2.68 20.04
CA GLN A 97 14.64 -3.46 21.20
C GLN A 97 13.24 -4.05 21.00
N ILE A 98 12.36 -3.28 20.35
CA ILE A 98 11.03 -3.75 19.92
C ILE A 98 11.18 -4.98 19.01
N GLU A 99 12.05 -4.90 18.02
CA GLU A 99 12.29 -5.97 17.06
C GLU A 99 12.90 -7.22 17.69
N ALA A 100 13.86 -7.07 18.60
CA ALA A 100 14.47 -8.16 19.36
C ALA A 100 13.44 -8.95 20.19
N ASP A 101 12.43 -8.25 20.70
CA ASP A 101 11.27 -8.80 21.39
C ASP A 101 10.15 -9.30 20.47
N THR A 102 10.41 -9.36 19.16
CA THR A 102 9.47 -9.81 18.12
C THR A 102 8.21 -8.95 18.04
N LEU A 103 8.30 -7.73 18.54
CA LEU A 103 7.26 -6.72 18.47
C LEU A 103 7.49 -5.85 17.23
N GLN A 104 6.51 -5.03 16.89
CA GLN A 104 6.51 -4.17 15.71
C GLN A 104 5.85 -2.83 16.04
N VAL A 105 6.48 -1.74 15.58
CA VAL A 105 5.89 -0.39 15.63
C VAL A 105 4.60 -0.37 14.81
N GLY A 106 3.58 0.35 15.28
CA GLY A 106 2.27 0.41 14.63
C GLY A 106 1.35 -0.78 14.93
N TRP A 107 1.86 -1.86 15.52
CA TRP A 107 1.07 -3.00 15.99
C TRP A 107 1.03 -3.09 17.51
N HIS A 108 2.17 -2.85 18.16
CA HIS A 108 2.29 -2.98 19.60
C HIS A 108 2.27 -1.60 20.27
N PRO A 109 1.48 -1.42 21.34
CA PRO A 109 1.47 -0.18 22.08
C PRO A 109 2.76 -0.04 22.90
N ARG A 110 3.16 1.20 23.18
CA ARG A 110 4.47 1.52 23.79
C ARG A 110 4.34 2.60 24.86
N LEU A 111 5.18 2.51 25.89
CA LEU A 111 5.28 3.50 26.96
C LEU A 111 6.76 3.80 27.25
N TRP A 112 7.17 5.07 27.24
CA TRP A 112 8.54 5.48 27.57
C TRP A 112 8.59 6.84 28.26
N ASP A 113 9.71 7.20 28.89
CA ASP A 113 9.79 8.27 29.90
C ASP A 113 10.73 9.45 29.57
N ASN A 114 11.28 9.51 28.35
CA ASN A 114 12.12 10.61 27.91
C ASN A 114 12.25 10.69 26.37
N GLY A 115 13.06 11.62 25.86
CA GLY A 115 13.22 11.90 24.43
C GLY A 115 14.31 11.09 23.72
N GLU A 116 15.14 10.33 24.43
CA GLU A 116 16.29 9.62 23.85
C GLU A 116 15.86 8.56 22.83
N VAL A 117 16.71 8.24 21.86
CA VAL A 117 16.45 7.20 20.83
C VAL A 117 16.10 5.83 21.44
N ASN A 118 16.74 5.48 22.55
CA ASN A 118 16.54 4.21 23.26
C ASN A 118 15.77 4.39 24.57
N ALA A 119 14.97 5.46 24.69
CA ALA A 119 14.16 5.73 25.87
C ALA A 119 13.34 4.49 26.27
N ARG A 120 13.22 4.28 27.59
CA ARG A 120 12.39 3.20 28.11
C ARG A 120 11.78 3.55 29.46
N ALA A 121 10.52 3.16 29.67
CA ALA A 121 9.92 3.25 30.99
C ALA A 121 10.48 2.18 31.94
N ASN A 122 10.41 2.42 33.25
CA ASN A 122 10.84 1.43 34.26
C ASN A 122 9.96 0.18 34.29
N ASN A 123 8.66 0.34 34.08
CA ASN A 123 7.65 -0.71 34.07
C ASN A 123 6.39 -0.21 33.31
N LEU A 124 5.35 -1.05 33.29
CA LEU A 124 4.05 -0.74 32.67
C LEU A 124 2.98 -0.31 33.69
N SER A 125 3.36 0.07 34.91
CA SER A 125 2.39 0.29 35.99
C SER A 125 1.42 1.45 35.76
N LEU A 126 1.75 2.41 34.88
CA LEU A 126 0.82 3.46 34.49
C LEU A 126 -0.37 2.96 33.67
N VAL A 127 -0.29 1.75 33.11
CA VAL A 127 -1.25 1.18 32.16
C VAL A 127 -1.59 -0.29 32.47
N ASP A 128 -1.25 -0.78 33.67
CA ASP A 128 -1.41 -2.19 34.04
C ASP A 128 -2.77 -2.53 34.66
N GLY A 129 -3.55 -1.52 35.06
CA GLY A 129 -4.82 -1.70 35.75
C GLY A 129 -4.81 -1.68 37.26
N ASP A 130 -3.66 -1.51 37.88
CA ASP A 130 -3.53 -1.44 39.32
C ASP A 130 -3.70 0.00 39.79
N GLU A 131 -4.94 0.34 40.16
CA GLU A 131 -5.30 1.64 40.72
C GLU A 131 -4.79 1.87 42.15
N LEU A 132 -4.23 0.83 42.80
CA LEU A 132 -3.82 0.85 44.20
C LEU A 132 -2.32 1.11 44.37
N THR A 133 -1.51 0.78 43.36
CA THR A 133 -0.06 0.96 43.40
C THR A 133 0.32 2.29 42.76
N ALA A 134 1.22 3.04 43.41
CA ALA A 134 1.79 4.24 42.81
C ALA A 134 2.82 3.85 41.74
N ALA A 135 2.43 3.92 40.47
CA ALA A 135 3.30 3.70 39.32
C ALA A 135 4.44 4.73 39.23
N ILE A 136 4.11 5.99 39.52
CA ILE A 136 5.09 7.07 39.68
C ILE A 136 5.06 7.51 41.15
N THR A 137 6.26 7.58 41.75
CA THR A 137 6.52 8.35 42.97
C THR A 137 7.63 9.33 42.63
N HIS A 138 7.30 10.63 42.57
CA HIS A 138 8.24 11.65 42.14
C HIS A 138 8.46 12.71 43.20
N ASN A 139 9.72 12.86 43.62
CA ASN A 139 10.13 13.66 44.76
C ASN A 139 11.28 14.60 44.37
N ARG A 140 11.58 15.53 45.27
CA ARG A 140 12.83 16.30 45.21
C ARG A 140 14.02 15.41 45.57
N SER A 141 15.17 15.63 44.96
CA SER A 141 16.43 15.09 45.47
C SER A 141 16.82 15.78 46.78
N ASP A 142 17.66 15.13 47.59
CA ASP A 142 18.21 15.71 48.83
C ASP A 142 18.88 17.07 48.63
N ALA A 143 19.46 17.31 47.45
CA ALA A 143 20.08 18.58 47.11
C ALA A 143 19.04 19.67 46.84
N GLN A 144 17.96 19.34 46.13
CA GLN A 144 16.85 20.25 45.87
C GLN A 144 16.12 20.60 47.17
N GLU A 145 15.86 19.61 48.01
CA GLU A 145 15.21 19.82 49.31
C GLU A 145 15.99 20.79 50.21
N ARG A 146 17.31 20.61 50.30
CA ARG A 146 18.18 21.51 51.08
C ARG A 146 18.20 22.95 50.55
N LYS A 147 18.02 23.14 49.24
CA LYS A 147 17.99 24.47 48.60
C LYS A 147 16.60 25.11 48.56
N GLY A 148 15.55 24.33 48.85
CA GLY A 148 14.17 24.76 48.63
C GLY A 148 13.76 24.77 47.16
N ASP A 149 14.54 24.14 46.28
CA ASP A 149 14.24 24.03 44.86
C ASP A 149 13.11 23.03 44.62
N PRO A 150 12.26 23.23 43.60
CA PRO A 150 11.24 22.25 43.22
C PRO A 150 11.86 20.99 42.59
N SER A 151 11.06 19.92 42.49
CA SER A 151 11.45 18.66 41.86
C SER A 151 11.76 18.84 40.37
N GLY A 152 12.56 17.93 39.81
CA GLY A 152 12.85 17.92 38.37
C GLY A 152 11.58 17.70 37.55
N LEU A 153 11.65 17.98 36.25
CA LEU A 153 10.59 17.63 35.31
C LEU A 153 10.70 16.15 34.92
N ILE A 154 9.56 15.48 34.81
CA ILE A 154 9.45 14.14 34.22
C ILE A 154 8.32 14.14 33.19
N PHE A 155 8.42 13.30 32.18
CA PHE A 155 7.33 13.11 31.24
C PHE A 155 7.27 11.67 30.74
N TYR A 156 6.09 11.24 30.31
CA TYR A 156 5.86 9.92 29.74
C TYR A 156 5.09 10.07 28.44
N THR A 157 5.43 9.24 27.46
CA THR A 157 4.73 9.16 26.19
C THR A 157 4.17 7.76 26.00
N ILE A 158 2.90 7.71 25.58
CA ILE A 158 2.16 6.50 25.22
C ILE A 158 1.94 6.53 23.71
N ASP A 159 2.26 5.44 23.03
CA ASP A 159 1.81 5.13 21.66
C ASP A 159 0.75 4.02 21.75
N LEU A 160 -0.45 4.28 21.26
CA LEU A 160 -1.58 3.34 21.25
C LEU A 160 -1.52 2.32 20.10
N ALA A 161 -0.44 2.34 19.30
CA ALA A 161 -0.21 1.58 18.07
C ALA A 161 -1.06 2.03 16.88
N VAL A 162 -2.36 2.19 17.08
CA VAL A 162 -3.31 2.69 16.09
C VAL A 162 -4.03 3.94 16.60
N PRO A 163 -4.37 4.90 15.73
CA PRO A 163 -5.18 6.05 16.11
C PRO A 163 -6.57 5.66 16.61
N VAL A 164 -6.94 6.14 17.79
CA VAL A 164 -8.28 5.93 18.35
C VAL A 164 -8.94 7.26 18.70
N PRO A 165 -10.25 7.41 18.48
CA PRO A 165 -10.98 8.61 18.86
C PRO A 165 -11.06 8.74 20.38
N ILE A 166 -10.45 9.78 20.95
CA ILE A 166 -10.42 10.06 22.41
C ILE A 166 -11.14 11.38 22.69
N ASP A 167 -12.05 11.38 23.66
CA ASP A 167 -12.76 12.56 24.17
C ASP A 167 -12.52 12.81 25.67
N SER A 168 -11.88 11.88 26.38
CA SER A 168 -11.63 12.02 27.80
C SER A 168 -10.36 11.31 28.24
N ILE A 169 -9.61 11.96 29.12
CA ILE A 169 -8.38 11.43 29.72
C ILE A 169 -8.50 11.55 31.25
N VAL A 170 -8.08 10.50 31.96
CA VAL A 170 -8.14 10.46 33.42
C VAL A 170 -6.81 9.96 33.98
N PHE A 171 -6.28 10.65 34.99
CA PHE A 171 -5.14 10.17 35.77
C PHE A 171 -5.28 10.57 37.24
N PHE A 172 -4.72 9.76 38.13
CA PHE A 172 -4.91 9.91 39.58
C PHE A 172 -3.81 9.19 40.36
N PRO A 173 -3.50 9.62 41.60
CA PRO A 173 -2.73 8.81 42.56
C PRO A 173 -3.60 7.69 43.12
N PRO A 174 -3.03 6.71 43.86
CA PRO A 174 -3.83 5.72 44.55
C PRO A 174 -4.90 6.36 45.45
N GLN A 175 -6.15 5.94 45.26
CA GLN A 175 -7.29 6.54 45.96
C GLN A 175 -7.48 6.00 47.39
N SER A 176 -6.63 5.08 47.82
CA SER A 176 -6.62 4.51 49.16
C SER A 176 -5.17 4.33 49.66
N GLY A 177 -5.00 4.04 50.95
CA GLY A 177 -3.68 3.82 51.54
C GLY A 177 -3.00 5.09 52.08
N ILE A 178 -1.92 4.83 52.81
CA ILE A 178 -1.05 5.82 53.45
C ILE A 178 0.38 5.48 53.02
N ASN A 179 1.23 6.49 52.75
CA ASN A 179 2.64 6.27 52.41
C ASN A 179 3.51 6.07 53.68
N SER A 180 4.81 5.85 53.50
CA SER A 180 5.78 5.70 54.60
C SER A 180 5.90 6.93 55.50
N GLU A 181 5.45 8.10 55.06
CA GLU A 181 5.49 9.37 55.78
C GLU A 181 4.14 9.71 56.46
N ASN A 182 3.24 8.73 56.57
CA ASN A 182 1.92 8.88 57.16
C ASN A 182 0.99 9.87 56.43
N GLN A 183 1.24 10.12 55.14
CA GLN A 183 0.41 10.96 54.27
C GLN A 183 -0.59 10.10 53.51
N ARG A 184 -1.82 10.61 53.33
CA ARG A 184 -2.84 9.93 52.52
C ARG A 184 -2.45 9.99 51.05
N GLN A 185 -2.34 8.84 50.39
CA GLN A 185 -1.85 8.79 49.00
C GLN A 185 -2.74 9.59 48.04
N ARG A 186 -4.06 9.59 48.26
CA ARG A 186 -5.02 10.39 47.49
C ARG A 186 -4.74 11.90 47.53
N GLU A 187 -4.03 12.40 48.53
CA GLU A 187 -3.70 13.83 48.67
C GLU A 187 -2.40 14.21 47.95
N LEU A 188 -1.61 13.21 47.52
CA LEU A 188 -0.33 13.38 46.82
C LEU A 188 -0.49 13.44 45.30
N PHE A 189 -1.54 14.07 44.79
CA PHE A 189 -1.73 14.26 43.35
C PHE A 189 -0.80 15.37 42.79
N PRO A 190 -0.48 15.34 41.49
CA PRO A 190 0.27 16.42 40.84
C PRO A 190 -0.48 17.76 40.95
N SER A 191 0.18 18.80 41.44
CA SER A 191 -0.37 20.17 41.48
C SER A 191 -0.07 20.93 40.18
N SER A 192 0.98 20.55 39.45
CA SER A 192 1.22 20.98 38.08
C SER A 192 1.32 19.80 37.12
N PHE A 193 0.72 19.95 35.94
CA PHE A 193 0.78 18.96 34.88
C PHE A 193 0.53 19.59 33.52
N GLU A 194 0.95 18.88 32.48
CA GLU A 194 0.51 19.11 31.11
C GLU A 194 0.20 17.78 30.44
N VAL A 195 -0.90 17.74 29.68
CA VAL A 195 -1.28 16.62 28.84
C VAL A 195 -1.40 17.13 27.43
N SER A 196 -0.63 16.54 26.52
CA SER A 196 -0.70 16.80 25.09
C SER A 196 -0.89 15.50 24.33
N ARG A 197 -1.39 15.60 23.10
CA ARG A 197 -1.65 14.46 22.22
C ARG A 197 -1.26 14.81 20.79
N THR A 198 -1.03 13.79 19.97
CA THR A 198 -0.98 13.92 18.52
C THR A 198 -1.49 12.65 17.86
N ASN A 199 -2.00 12.81 16.64
CA ASN A 199 -2.25 11.69 15.76
C ASN A 199 -1.09 11.42 14.80
N MET A 200 -0.19 12.39 14.63
CA MET A 200 0.85 12.34 13.61
C MET A 200 2.06 11.52 14.11
N PRO A 201 2.44 10.44 13.41
CA PRO A 201 3.69 9.74 13.67
C PRO A 201 4.85 10.59 13.14
N VAL A 202 5.56 11.30 14.02
CA VAL A 202 6.79 12.03 13.66
C VAL A 202 8.05 11.23 13.99
N GLU A 203 9.07 11.30 13.12
CA GLU A 203 10.29 10.49 13.21
C GLU A 203 10.97 10.56 14.59
N TRP A 204 11.13 11.76 15.15
CA TRP A 204 11.76 11.94 16.46
C TRP A 204 10.94 11.34 17.62
N LEU A 205 9.63 11.21 17.45
CA LEU A 205 8.75 10.61 18.45
C LEU A 205 8.85 9.08 18.43
N ILE A 206 9.20 8.49 17.28
CA ILE A 206 9.14 7.04 17.07
C ILE A 206 10.54 6.41 17.02
N PHE A 207 11.50 7.07 16.36
CA PHE A 207 12.76 6.46 15.92
C PHE A 207 14.02 7.26 16.25
N GLU A 208 13.94 8.59 16.42
CA GLU A 208 15.14 9.43 16.64
C GLU A 208 15.26 9.98 18.07
N ASP A 209 16.37 10.65 18.34
CA ASP A 209 16.59 11.42 19.57
C ASP A 209 15.89 12.79 19.47
N GLU A 210 14.94 13.05 20.36
CA GLU A 210 14.10 14.24 20.32
C GLU A 210 14.89 15.54 20.45
N THR A 211 15.88 15.59 21.35
CA THR A 211 16.70 16.80 21.55
C THR A 211 17.53 17.13 20.32
N THR A 212 18.09 16.10 19.69
CA THR A 212 18.89 16.24 18.48
C THR A 212 18.04 16.68 17.29
N SER A 213 16.89 16.04 17.08
CA SER A 213 16.02 16.32 15.93
C SER A 213 15.30 17.68 16.05
N VAL A 214 14.88 18.07 17.25
CA VAL A 214 14.22 19.37 17.49
C VAL A 214 15.25 20.50 17.71
N GLY A 215 16.53 20.17 17.89
CA GLY A 215 17.61 21.14 18.09
C GLY A 215 17.54 21.91 19.41
N SER A 216 16.75 21.44 20.37
CA SER A 216 16.62 22.04 21.70
C SER A 216 16.50 20.96 22.78
N ALA A 217 17.24 21.16 23.87
CA ALA A 217 17.20 20.26 25.01
C ALA A 217 15.94 20.52 25.85
N GLY A 218 15.33 19.44 26.35
CA GLY A 218 14.24 19.52 27.32
C GLY A 218 12.98 18.79 26.86
N TYR A 219 11.85 19.19 27.45
CA TYR A 219 10.54 18.65 27.14
C TYR A 219 9.90 19.41 25.99
N HIS A 220 9.31 18.68 25.04
CA HIS A 220 8.47 19.24 23.98
C HIS A 220 7.04 18.68 24.10
N ALA A 221 6.05 19.57 24.09
CA ALA A 221 4.66 19.15 24.01
C ALA A 221 4.37 18.56 22.62
N LEU A 222 3.35 17.71 22.54
CA LEU A 222 2.74 17.33 21.27
C LEU A 222 1.89 18.50 20.73
N ASP A 223 1.48 18.41 19.46
CA ASP A 223 0.82 19.49 18.71
C ASP A 223 -0.53 19.95 19.29
N ASP A 224 -1.29 19.05 19.93
CA ASP A 224 -2.52 19.37 20.65
C ASP A 224 -2.33 19.32 22.17
N ILE A 225 -2.37 20.47 22.84
CA ILE A 225 -2.36 20.57 24.31
C ILE A 225 -3.79 20.40 24.83
N VAL A 226 -4.09 19.20 25.35
CA VAL A 226 -5.38 18.86 25.95
C VAL A 226 -5.64 19.67 27.23
N ALA A 227 -4.62 19.80 28.10
CA ALA A 227 -4.73 20.62 29.30
C ALA A 227 -3.36 20.94 29.92
N THR A 228 -3.24 22.14 30.48
CA THR A 228 -2.14 22.53 31.37
C THR A 228 -2.73 23.04 32.69
N ALA A 229 -2.17 22.59 33.81
CA ALA A 229 -2.50 23.12 35.13
C ALA A 229 -1.22 23.48 35.88
N PHE A 230 -1.22 24.63 36.55
CA PHE A 230 -0.13 25.07 37.44
C PHE A 230 -0.53 25.02 38.92
N ALA A 231 -1.81 24.77 39.21
CA ALA A 231 -2.36 24.71 40.56
C ALA A 231 -3.62 23.80 40.60
N ASN A 232 -3.45 22.53 40.28
CA ASN A 232 -4.46 21.50 40.42
C ASN A 232 -4.73 21.21 41.90
N ASN A 233 -6.01 21.11 42.26
CA ASN A 233 -6.49 20.73 43.59
C ASN A 233 -7.37 19.46 43.57
N LYS A 234 -7.43 18.76 42.43
CA LYS A 234 -8.22 17.55 42.24
C LYS A 234 -7.32 16.32 42.36
N SER A 235 -7.70 15.38 43.23
CA SER A 235 -7.02 14.07 43.31
C SER A 235 -7.18 13.26 42.03
N ILE A 236 -8.41 13.17 41.54
CA ILE A 236 -8.71 12.55 40.26
C ILE A 236 -8.82 13.66 39.22
N VAL A 237 -7.86 13.71 38.31
CA VAL A 237 -7.90 14.63 37.18
C VAL A 237 -8.66 13.95 36.06
N SER A 238 -9.80 14.53 35.69
CA SER A 238 -10.60 14.14 34.54
C SER A 238 -10.65 15.30 33.58
N LEU A 239 -10.08 15.09 32.40
CA LEU A 239 -9.99 16.05 31.31
C LEU A 239 -11.01 15.64 30.24
N SER A 240 -11.84 16.58 29.81
CA SER A 240 -12.75 16.41 28.67
C SER A 240 -12.24 17.24 27.51
N THR A 241 -12.27 16.67 26.32
CA THR A 241 -11.83 17.28 25.07
C THR A 241 -12.78 16.90 23.94
N ASP A 242 -12.64 17.55 22.80
CA ASP A 242 -13.35 17.14 21.59
C ASP A 242 -12.86 15.76 21.14
N LEU A 243 -13.80 14.95 20.65
CA LEU A 243 -13.52 13.61 20.12
C LEU A 243 -12.61 13.77 18.90
N ALA A 244 -11.37 13.30 19.02
CA ALA A 244 -10.40 13.35 17.92
C ALA A 244 -9.53 12.10 17.92
N PHE A 245 -9.14 11.67 16.72
CA PHE A 245 -8.19 10.58 16.56
C PHE A 245 -6.87 10.93 17.25
N THR A 246 -6.41 9.99 18.07
CA THR A 246 -5.25 10.16 18.93
C THR A 246 -4.46 8.86 18.88
N ARG A 247 -3.19 8.95 18.49
CA ARG A 247 -2.26 7.83 18.55
C ARG A 247 -1.28 7.97 19.72
N PHE A 248 -0.79 9.19 19.95
CA PHE A 248 0.18 9.48 20.98
C PHE A 248 -0.42 10.36 22.07
N LEU A 249 -0.15 10.00 23.33
CA LEU A 249 -0.46 10.82 24.50
C LEU A 249 0.84 11.11 25.26
N ARG A 250 1.03 12.34 25.70
CA ARG A 250 2.19 12.75 26.47
C ARG A 250 1.77 13.46 27.74
N PHE A 251 2.33 13.01 28.86
CA PHE A 251 2.04 13.52 30.19
C PHE A 251 3.31 14.09 30.79
N ARG A 252 3.24 15.32 31.32
CA ARG A 252 4.33 16.00 31.99
C ARG A 252 3.95 16.31 33.42
N TRP A 253 4.87 16.04 34.34
CA TRP A 253 4.75 16.38 35.77
C TRP A 253 6.08 16.92 36.31
N GLY A 254 6.07 17.34 37.57
CA GLY A 254 7.25 17.83 38.29
C GLY A 254 7.17 19.32 38.57
N GLN A 255 8.30 19.95 38.89
CA GLN A 255 8.34 21.32 39.41
C GLN A 255 7.54 21.48 40.72
N GLU A 256 7.59 20.47 41.59
CA GLU A 256 6.80 20.38 42.82
C GLU A 256 7.67 20.51 44.06
N LEU A 257 7.16 21.16 45.11
CA LEU A 257 7.82 21.21 46.42
C LEU A 257 7.54 19.96 47.28
N ARG A 258 6.61 19.11 46.86
CA ARG A 258 6.17 17.91 47.58
C ARG A 258 6.28 16.67 46.70
N THR A 259 6.26 15.51 47.34
CA THR A 259 6.04 14.22 46.70
C THR A 259 4.73 14.20 45.92
N ILE A 260 4.77 13.72 44.68
CA ILE A 260 3.58 13.41 43.88
C ILE A 260 3.54 11.93 43.52
N LEU A 261 2.33 11.40 43.42
CA LEU A 261 2.03 10.04 43.03
C LEU A 261 1.13 10.04 41.78
N VAL A 262 1.34 9.06 40.91
CA VAL A 262 0.41 8.70 39.83
C VAL A 262 0.28 7.19 39.84
N ALA A 263 -0.95 6.68 39.91
CA ALA A 263 -1.24 5.26 39.86
C ALA A 263 -1.46 4.81 38.41
N GLU A 264 -2.48 5.35 37.76
CA GLU A 264 -2.91 4.87 36.45
C GLU A 264 -3.31 6.04 35.55
N ILE A 265 -3.13 5.85 34.25
CA ILE A 265 -3.69 6.67 33.17
C ILE A 265 -4.78 5.88 32.47
N LYS A 266 -5.88 6.55 32.16
CA LYS A 266 -6.99 6.02 31.37
C LYS A 266 -7.36 7.00 30.28
N ALA A 267 -7.74 6.47 29.13
CA ALA A 267 -8.31 7.25 28.03
C ALA A 267 -9.64 6.62 27.60
N PHE A 268 -10.59 7.47 27.25
CA PHE A 268 -11.93 7.09 26.85
C PHE A 268 -12.32 7.80 25.57
N GLY A 269 -13.23 7.18 24.84
CA GLY A 269 -13.80 7.71 23.62
C GLY A 269 -14.89 6.79 23.10
N ARG A 270 -15.24 6.96 21.82
CA ARG A 270 -16.30 6.22 21.16
C ARG A 270 -16.13 6.21 19.64
N GLY A 271 -16.89 5.35 18.97
CA GLY A 271 -16.89 5.24 17.51
C GLY A 271 -15.92 4.17 17.05
N TYR A 272 -15.18 4.42 15.98
CA TYR A 272 -14.29 3.45 15.35
C TYR A 272 -12.86 4.00 15.30
N PRO A 273 -11.82 3.14 15.41
CA PRO A 273 -10.44 3.54 15.16
C PRO A 273 -10.29 4.16 13.77
N GLN A 274 -9.35 5.10 13.60
CA GLN A 274 -9.14 5.74 12.29
C GLN A 274 -8.69 4.72 11.24
N GLU A 275 -8.01 3.67 11.68
CA GLU A 275 -7.45 2.64 10.83
C GLU A 275 -7.51 1.29 11.55
N ALA A 276 -7.94 0.27 10.82
CA ALA A 276 -7.86 -1.13 11.21
C ALA A 276 -7.13 -1.93 10.14
N ARG A 277 -6.24 -2.85 10.53
CA ARG A 277 -5.32 -3.53 9.59
C ARG A 277 -5.46 -5.04 9.65
N TYR A 278 -5.26 -5.67 8.50
CA TYR A 278 -5.25 -7.12 8.32
C TYR A 278 -4.13 -7.55 7.39
N VAL A 279 -3.43 -8.63 7.74
CA VAL A 279 -2.48 -9.34 6.90
C VAL A 279 -2.84 -10.82 6.95
N SER A 280 -3.13 -11.42 5.80
CA SER A 280 -3.44 -12.85 5.72
C SER A 280 -2.20 -13.69 6.01
N ALA A 281 -2.37 -14.94 6.41
CA ALA A 281 -1.31 -15.93 6.25
C ALA A 281 -1.04 -16.15 4.75
N PRO A 282 0.18 -16.53 4.36
CA PRO A 282 0.45 -17.13 3.05
C PRO A 282 -0.53 -18.27 2.78
N HIS A 283 -1.37 -18.13 1.78
CA HIS A 283 -2.27 -19.19 1.34
C HIS A 283 -1.58 -20.05 0.29
N PHE A 284 -1.49 -21.35 0.53
CA PHE A 284 -0.81 -22.29 -0.35
C PHE A 284 -1.79 -22.97 -1.32
N PHE A 285 -1.53 -22.87 -2.61
CA PHE A 285 -2.38 -23.50 -3.65
C PHE A 285 -2.00 -24.95 -3.99
N GLY A 286 -0.94 -25.50 -3.40
CA GLY A 286 -0.44 -26.84 -3.75
C GLY A 286 0.54 -26.84 -4.94
N THR A 287 0.22 -26.07 -5.98
CA THR A 287 1.02 -25.92 -7.21
C THR A 287 1.21 -24.44 -7.55
N PRO A 288 2.14 -24.09 -8.46
CA PRO A 288 2.14 -22.80 -9.13
C PRO A 288 0.80 -22.54 -9.81
N VAL A 289 0.32 -21.29 -9.77
CA VAL A 289 -0.97 -20.88 -10.36
C VAL A 289 -0.85 -19.58 -11.14
N SER A 290 -1.80 -19.38 -12.07
CA SER A 290 -2.08 -18.05 -12.64
C SER A 290 -3.12 -17.37 -11.76
N LEU A 291 -2.97 -16.07 -11.56
CA LEU A 291 -3.81 -15.22 -10.71
C LEU A 291 -4.69 -14.33 -11.61
N GLY A 292 -5.99 -14.36 -11.39
CA GLY A 292 -6.98 -13.61 -12.17
C GLY A 292 -7.54 -12.42 -11.41
N ARG A 293 -8.84 -12.18 -11.53
CA ARG A 293 -9.48 -11.04 -10.86
C ARG A 293 -9.49 -11.16 -9.34
N VAL A 294 -9.49 -10.00 -8.70
CA VAL A 294 -9.68 -9.81 -7.26
C VAL A 294 -11.01 -9.10 -7.03
N ASP A 295 -11.93 -9.77 -6.33
CA ASP A 295 -13.29 -9.29 -6.07
C ASP A 295 -13.56 -9.12 -4.57
N TRP A 296 -14.33 -8.09 -4.21
CA TRP A 296 -14.74 -7.87 -2.83
C TRP A 296 -16.12 -7.23 -2.68
N SER A 297 -16.75 -7.48 -1.53
CA SER A 297 -17.99 -6.83 -1.10
C SER A 297 -17.71 -5.98 0.13
N PHE A 298 -17.82 -4.66 -0.02
CA PHE A 298 -17.50 -3.69 1.04
C PHE A 298 -18.62 -2.66 1.18
N THR A 299 -19.26 -2.63 2.34
CA THR A 299 -20.40 -1.75 2.63
C THR A 299 -20.03 -0.72 3.67
N ARG A 300 -20.39 0.55 3.44
CA ARG A 300 -20.06 1.68 4.31
C ARG A 300 -21.24 2.03 5.22
N TYR A 301 -20.95 2.38 6.46
CA TYR A 301 -21.95 2.65 7.50
C TYR A 301 -21.60 3.90 8.30
N ARG A 302 -22.64 4.50 8.87
CA ARG A 302 -22.57 5.60 9.84
C ARG A 302 -23.34 5.28 11.10
N GLU A 303 -22.75 5.61 12.24
CA GLU A 303 -23.42 5.63 13.55
C GLU A 303 -23.95 7.04 13.85
N ALA A 304 -25.27 7.19 13.90
CA ALA A 304 -25.93 8.43 14.30
C ALA A 304 -25.68 8.76 15.79
N PRO A 305 -25.85 10.02 16.24
CA PRO A 305 -25.79 10.37 17.66
C PRO A 305 -26.78 9.60 18.55
N SER A 306 -27.87 9.06 17.99
CA SER A 306 -28.83 8.18 18.67
C SER A 306 -28.26 6.78 18.97
N GLY A 307 -27.14 6.40 18.35
CA GLY A 307 -26.59 5.04 18.33
C GLY A 307 -27.17 4.14 17.23
N GLU A 308 -28.05 4.68 16.38
CA GLU A 308 -28.55 3.98 15.19
C GLU A 308 -27.45 3.87 14.14
N ILE A 309 -27.26 2.67 13.59
CA ILE A 309 -26.31 2.40 12.50
C ILE A 309 -27.11 2.23 11.21
N PHE A 310 -26.73 2.94 10.15
CA PHE A 310 -27.33 2.83 8.83
C PHE A 310 -26.26 2.87 7.74
N GLU A 311 -26.57 2.28 6.58
CA GLU A 311 -25.69 2.29 5.40
C GLU A 311 -25.56 3.71 4.86
N ASP A 312 -24.32 4.14 4.63
CA ASP A 312 -23.98 5.46 4.10
C ASP A 312 -22.89 5.30 3.02
N PRO A 313 -23.29 5.17 1.74
CA PRO A 313 -22.36 5.00 0.63
C PRO A 313 -21.35 6.14 0.47
N ASP A 314 -21.69 7.34 0.95
CA ASP A 314 -20.87 8.55 0.89
C ASP A 314 -20.01 8.77 2.15
N ALA A 315 -20.04 7.83 3.11
CA ALA A 315 -19.19 7.91 4.29
C ALA A 315 -17.69 7.93 3.90
N PRO A 316 -16.86 8.76 4.55
CA PRO A 316 -15.43 8.89 4.27
C PRO A 316 -14.66 7.69 4.83
N VAL A 317 -14.88 6.53 4.21
CA VAL A 317 -14.30 5.24 4.57
C VAL A 317 -13.69 4.61 3.32
N GLU A 318 -12.43 4.21 3.42
CA GLU A 318 -11.68 3.58 2.35
C GLU A 318 -11.25 2.16 2.73
N LEU A 319 -11.24 1.26 1.74
CA LEU A 319 -10.60 -0.04 1.82
C LEU A 319 -9.32 0.00 0.99
N VAL A 320 -8.17 -0.09 1.64
CA VAL A 320 -6.87 -0.12 0.97
C VAL A 320 -6.40 -1.57 0.91
N LEU A 321 -6.69 -2.25 -0.19
CA LEU A 321 -6.35 -3.67 -0.41
C LEU A 321 -5.05 -3.80 -1.20
N ARG A 322 -4.18 -4.74 -0.83
CA ARG A 322 -2.93 -5.09 -1.55
C ARG A 322 -2.71 -6.61 -1.56
N THR A 323 -1.92 -7.08 -2.51
CA THR A 323 -1.53 -8.48 -2.69
C THR A 323 -0.02 -8.61 -2.87
N ARG A 324 0.52 -9.78 -2.58
CA ARG A 324 1.83 -10.23 -3.04
C ARG A 324 1.82 -11.75 -3.17
N ALA A 325 2.59 -12.28 -4.12
CA ALA A 325 2.75 -13.71 -4.29
C ALA A 325 4.17 -14.16 -3.98
N GLY A 326 4.34 -15.44 -3.68
CA GLY A 326 5.64 -16.01 -3.36
C GLY A 326 5.79 -17.48 -3.71
N SER A 327 7.05 -17.90 -3.85
CA SER A 327 7.41 -19.26 -4.21
C SER A 327 7.55 -20.20 -3.00
N ASP A 328 7.68 -19.65 -1.78
CA ASP A 328 7.83 -20.39 -0.53
C ASP A 328 6.86 -19.94 0.59
N GLU A 329 6.90 -20.62 1.74
CA GLU A 329 5.99 -20.36 2.87
C GLU A 329 6.38 -19.15 3.75
N TYR A 330 7.51 -18.50 3.49
CA TYR A 330 8.11 -17.49 4.38
C TYR A 330 8.24 -16.13 3.70
N PRO A 331 7.26 -15.22 3.84
CA PRO A 331 7.35 -13.87 3.28
C PRO A 331 8.30 -12.95 4.08
N THR A 332 9.18 -13.52 4.90
CA THR A 332 10.00 -12.77 5.85
C THR A 332 11.37 -13.42 5.98
N ASP A 333 12.40 -12.65 5.70
CA ASP A 333 13.79 -12.97 5.98
C ASP A 333 14.16 -12.70 7.44
N TYR A 334 15.02 -13.56 7.98
CA TYR A 334 15.48 -13.48 9.37
C TYR A 334 17.00 -13.32 9.43
N PHE A 335 17.47 -12.37 10.24
CA PHE A 335 18.89 -12.05 10.32
C PHE A 335 19.42 -12.13 11.75
N ILE A 336 20.62 -12.71 11.91
CA ILE A 336 21.44 -12.61 13.13
C ILE A 336 22.67 -11.75 12.85
N PHE A 337 23.42 -11.36 13.89
CA PHE A 337 24.71 -10.71 13.71
C PHE A 337 25.81 -11.73 13.37
N ASP A 338 26.66 -11.43 12.39
CA ASP A 338 27.88 -12.18 12.10
C ASP A 338 29.06 -11.76 13.00
N ASP A 339 30.23 -12.36 12.80
CA ASP A 339 31.47 -12.07 13.54
C ASP A 339 31.93 -10.60 13.45
N LEU A 340 31.40 -9.83 12.49
CA LEU A 340 31.70 -8.42 12.27
C LEU A 340 30.53 -7.51 12.69
N GLY A 341 29.48 -8.05 13.30
CA GLY A 341 28.30 -7.30 13.71
C GLY A 341 27.38 -6.88 12.56
N ARG A 342 27.49 -7.51 11.38
CA ARG A 342 26.63 -7.28 10.21
C ARG A 342 25.46 -8.26 10.21
N SER A 343 24.41 -7.95 9.45
CA SER A 343 23.26 -8.86 9.28
C SER A 343 23.62 -10.06 8.42
N LEU A 344 23.45 -11.26 8.97
CA LEU A 344 23.58 -12.56 8.31
C LEU A 344 22.22 -13.22 8.19
N LEU A 345 21.80 -13.53 6.96
CA LEU A 345 20.56 -14.25 6.67
C LEU A 345 20.62 -15.67 7.25
N VAL A 346 19.57 -16.07 7.97
CA VAL A 346 19.40 -17.40 8.55
C VAL A 346 17.97 -17.85 8.43
N ASP A 347 17.73 -19.16 8.56
CA ASP A 347 16.37 -19.69 8.63
C ASP A 347 15.65 -19.22 9.91
N LYS A 348 14.31 -19.26 9.85
CA LYS A 348 13.41 -18.91 10.94
C LYS A 348 13.74 -19.61 12.26
N THR A 349 14.07 -20.91 12.21
CA THR A 349 14.34 -21.71 13.42
C THR A 349 15.62 -21.24 14.10
N THR A 350 16.68 -21.00 13.32
CA THR A 350 17.95 -20.47 13.81
C THR A 350 17.76 -19.10 14.46
N TYR A 351 17.02 -18.19 13.82
CA TYR A 351 16.71 -16.87 14.38
C TYR A 351 15.95 -16.94 15.72
N PHE A 352 14.93 -17.80 15.82
CA PHE A 352 14.16 -17.91 17.07
C PHE A 352 14.93 -18.61 18.19
N ARG A 353 15.96 -19.41 17.88
CA ARG A 353 16.91 -19.98 18.86
C ARG A 353 18.00 -19.00 19.29
N ALA A 354 18.31 -17.99 18.48
CA ALA A 354 19.30 -16.97 18.79
C ALA A 354 18.91 -16.15 20.04
N PRO A 355 19.89 -15.74 20.87
CA PRO A 355 19.64 -14.83 21.98
C PRO A 355 19.13 -13.47 21.49
N ARG A 356 18.29 -12.85 22.31
CA ARG A 356 17.70 -11.52 22.06
C ARG A 356 18.70 -10.44 22.44
N VAL A 357 18.62 -9.29 21.79
CA VAL A 357 19.31 -8.07 22.24
C VAL A 357 18.56 -7.52 23.46
N ASP A 358 19.27 -7.38 24.58
CA ASP A 358 18.73 -6.92 25.88
C ASP A 358 19.36 -5.58 26.34
N GLY A 359 20.25 -4.99 25.54
CA GLY A 359 20.87 -3.70 25.80
C GLY A 359 22.03 -3.40 24.85
N ARG A 360 22.76 -2.32 25.12
CA ARG A 360 23.86 -1.82 24.27
C ARG A 360 24.99 -2.84 24.07
N PHE A 361 25.25 -3.71 25.05
CA PHE A 361 26.38 -4.64 25.03
C PHE A 361 26.12 -5.92 24.25
N SER A 362 24.85 -6.25 23.96
CA SER A 362 24.45 -7.40 23.13
C SER A 362 24.22 -7.01 21.66
N GLU A 363 24.31 -5.72 21.34
CA GLU A 363 24.15 -5.20 20.00
C GLU A 363 25.39 -5.46 19.14
N GLY A 364 25.19 -6.02 17.93
CA GLY A 364 26.29 -6.39 17.04
C GLY A 364 27.09 -7.61 17.51
N VAL A 365 26.66 -8.29 18.59
CA VAL A 365 27.34 -9.47 19.10
C VAL A 365 27.01 -10.68 18.22
N PRO A 366 28.02 -11.43 17.73
CA PRO A 366 27.79 -12.55 16.82
C PRO A 366 26.80 -13.57 17.39
N GLY A 367 25.88 -14.02 16.56
CA GLY A 367 24.84 -14.99 16.93
C GLY A 367 23.59 -14.40 17.60
N PHE A 368 23.56 -13.12 17.96
CA PHE A 368 22.35 -12.46 18.48
C PHE A 368 21.41 -12.08 17.34
N ARG A 369 20.11 -11.98 17.64
CA ARG A 369 19.11 -11.48 16.68
C ARG A 369 19.48 -10.09 16.20
N ALA A 370 19.49 -9.89 14.89
CA ALA A 370 19.72 -8.60 14.26
C ALA A 370 18.40 -7.94 13.85
N ARG A 371 17.79 -8.42 12.76
CA ARG A 371 16.56 -7.86 12.20
C ARG A 371 15.70 -8.91 11.48
N ARG A 372 14.50 -8.53 11.07
CA ARG A 372 13.62 -9.20 10.12
C ARG A 372 13.35 -8.24 8.96
N ALA A 373 13.13 -8.78 7.78
CA ALA A 373 12.78 -7.99 6.60
C ALA A 373 11.81 -8.77 5.72
N ASP A 374 11.14 -8.10 4.79
CA ASP A 374 10.45 -8.81 3.72
C ASP A 374 11.48 -9.62 2.91
N ASP A 375 11.11 -10.85 2.54
CA ASP A 375 11.86 -11.64 1.57
C ASP A 375 11.61 -11.03 0.18
N ILE A 376 12.62 -10.42 -0.43
CA ILE A 376 12.52 -9.81 -1.76
C ILE A 376 13.06 -10.74 -2.87
N THR A 377 13.50 -11.94 -2.50
CA THR A 377 14.07 -12.94 -3.41
C THR A 377 13.00 -13.91 -3.88
N ASN A 378 12.17 -14.41 -2.95
CA ASN A 378 11.15 -15.42 -3.25
C ASN A 378 9.72 -14.85 -3.28
N TRP A 379 9.54 -13.60 -2.89
CA TRP A 379 8.24 -12.94 -2.82
C TRP A 379 8.25 -11.62 -3.59
N ASN A 380 7.12 -11.31 -4.23
CA ASN A 380 6.89 -9.97 -4.75
C ASN A 380 6.81 -8.95 -3.59
N ASN A 381 7.18 -7.71 -3.88
CA ASN A 381 6.76 -6.60 -3.04
C ASN A 381 5.22 -6.51 -3.01
N TRP A 382 4.67 -5.87 -1.98
CA TRP A 382 3.26 -5.54 -1.95
C TRP A 382 2.88 -4.72 -3.19
N SER A 383 1.78 -5.11 -3.84
CA SER A 383 1.22 -4.36 -4.95
C SER A 383 0.74 -2.97 -4.51
N VAL A 384 0.62 -2.06 -5.47
CA VAL A 384 -0.10 -0.81 -5.26
C VAL A 384 -1.58 -1.10 -4.92
N PRO A 385 -2.25 -0.24 -4.12
CA PRO A 385 -3.64 -0.47 -3.71
C PRO A 385 -4.62 -0.65 -4.86
N TYR A 386 -5.51 -1.64 -4.77
CA TYR A 386 -6.56 -1.84 -5.75
C TYR A 386 -7.59 -0.70 -5.71
N GLU A 387 -8.01 -0.22 -6.88
CA GLU A 387 -8.95 0.91 -7.00
C GLU A 387 -10.43 0.47 -7.03
N ARG A 388 -10.70 -0.74 -7.53
CA ARG A 388 -12.06 -1.28 -7.70
C ARG A 388 -12.08 -2.80 -7.65
N SER A 389 -13.21 -3.36 -7.21
CA SER A 389 -13.49 -4.80 -7.29
C SER A 389 -13.50 -5.25 -8.75
N GLY A 390 -13.04 -6.48 -8.99
CA GLY A 390 -12.96 -7.09 -10.31
C GLY A 390 -11.71 -6.67 -11.10
N ALA A 391 -10.75 -5.98 -10.47
CA ALA A 391 -9.47 -5.67 -11.07
C ALA A 391 -8.59 -6.93 -11.17
N GLU A 392 -7.74 -7.01 -12.19
CA GLU A 392 -6.76 -8.09 -12.35
C GLU A 392 -5.76 -8.10 -11.20
N ASN A 393 -5.31 -9.29 -10.79
CA ASN A 393 -4.26 -9.41 -9.79
C ASN A 393 -2.98 -8.72 -10.27
N ARG A 394 -2.27 -8.12 -9.33
CA ARG A 394 -1.05 -7.33 -9.56
C ARG A 394 0.20 -8.05 -9.07
N SER A 395 0.05 -9.27 -8.56
CA SER A 395 1.15 -10.16 -8.16
C SER A 395 1.52 -11.08 -9.33
N SER A 396 2.78 -11.49 -9.40
CA SER A 396 3.28 -12.36 -10.48
C SER A 396 2.63 -13.74 -10.48
N ASP A 397 2.43 -14.27 -11.67
CA ASP A 397 2.00 -15.67 -11.85
C ASP A 397 3.15 -16.65 -11.55
N GLY A 398 2.83 -17.93 -11.47
CA GLY A 398 3.83 -19.00 -11.24
C GLY A 398 4.25 -19.16 -9.78
N SER A 399 3.69 -18.35 -8.88
CA SER A 399 3.85 -18.50 -7.44
C SER A 399 2.92 -19.57 -6.86
N LYS A 400 3.35 -20.18 -5.76
CA LYS A 400 2.58 -21.20 -5.02
C LYS A 400 1.79 -20.64 -3.85
N TYR A 401 2.16 -19.43 -3.43
CA TYR A 401 1.57 -18.73 -2.32
C TYR A 401 1.04 -17.37 -2.75
N LEU A 402 -0.11 -16.99 -2.19
CA LEU A 402 -0.63 -15.62 -2.25
C LEU A 402 -0.85 -15.12 -0.83
N GLN A 403 -0.55 -13.84 -0.62
CA GLN A 403 -0.87 -13.12 0.60
C GLN A 403 -1.59 -11.83 0.22
N PHE A 404 -2.58 -11.44 1.03
CA PHE A 404 -3.22 -10.13 0.92
C PHE A 404 -3.12 -9.37 2.23
N SER A 405 -3.19 -8.05 2.13
CA SER A 405 -3.36 -7.15 3.26
C SER A 405 -4.42 -6.13 2.96
N PHE A 406 -5.14 -5.69 3.98
CA PHE A 406 -6.03 -4.56 3.85
C PHE A 406 -5.98 -3.63 5.06
N GLU A 407 -6.28 -2.36 4.80
CA GLU A 407 -6.57 -1.35 5.81
C GLU A 407 -8.00 -0.85 5.59
N ILE A 408 -8.79 -0.70 6.65
CA ILE A 408 -10.04 0.04 6.63
C ILE A 408 -9.77 1.37 7.31
N VAL A 409 -9.82 2.45 6.55
CA VAL A 409 -9.44 3.80 6.98
C VAL A 409 -10.68 4.68 7.01
N THR A 410 -10.81 5.54 8.01
CA THR A 410 -11.89 6.52 8.10
C THR A 410 -11.40 7.90 8.54
N GLU A 411 -12.03 8.95 8.02
CA GLU A 411 -11.79 10.33 8.47
C GLU A 411 -12.79 10.81 9.54
N ASP A 412 -13.87 10.05 9.76
CA ASP A 412 -14.91 10.36 10.74
C ASP A 412 -15.04 9.22 11.76
N PRO A 413 -14.78 9.46 13.06
CA PRO A 413 -14.92 8.45 14.12
C PRO A 413 -16.26 7.74 14.17
N MET A 414 -17.32 8.32 13.59
CA MET A 414 -18.66 7.75 13.59
C MET A 414 -19.00 7.02 12.29
N THR A 415 -18.02 6.76 11.42
CA THR A 415 -18.19 5.96 10.20
C THR A 415 -17.24 4.79 10.15
N PHE A 416 -17.63 3.73 9.45
CA PHE A 416 -16.85 2.50 9.31
C PHE A 416 -17.28 1.70 8.08
N GLY A 417 -16.48 0.71 7.71
CA GLY A 417 -16.77 -0.19 6.61
C GLY A 417 -16.82 -1.64 7.08
N VAL A 418 -17.66 -2.43 6.44
CA VAL A 418 -17.80 -3.87 6.64
C VAL A 418 -17.34 -4.56 5.37
N LEU A 419 -16.29 -5.37 5.48
CA LEU A 419 -15.81 -6.23 4.41
C LEU A 419 -16.45 -7.61 4.56
N ASP A 420 -17.37 -7.93 3.66
CA ASP A 420 -18.10 -9.20 3.71
C ASP A 420 -17.25 -10.35 3.18
N SER A 421 -16.63 -10.16 2.01
CA SER A 421 -15.83 -11.20 1.36
C SER A 421 -14.73 -10.62 0.48
N LEU A 422 -13.64 -11.38 0.34
CA LEU A 422 -12.59 -11.23 -0.66
C LEU A 422 -12.48 -12.53 -1.48
N SER A 423 -12.33 -12.42 -2.79
CA SER A 423 -12.19 -13.55 -3.71
C SER A 423 -11.03 -13.32 -4.66
N PHE A 424 -10.17 -14.32 -4.82
CA PHE A 424 -9.04 -14.32 -5.74
C PHE A 424 -9.22 -15.44 -6.76
N GLU A 425 -9.38 -15.11 -8.04
CA GLU A 425 -9.42 -16.11 -9.10
C GLU A 425 -8.04 -16.74 -9.30
N VAL A 426 -8.00 -18.06 -9.43
CA VAL A 426 -6.78 -18.83 -9.66
C VAL A 426 -7.02 -19.95 -10.65
N SER A 427 -6.04 -20.22 -11.52
CA SER A 427 -6.06 -21.36 -12.43
C SER A 427 -4.70 -22.05 -12.48
N PRO A 428 -4.64 -23.28 -13.00
CA PRO A 428 -3.35 -23.90 -13.32
C PRO A 428 -2.60 -23.06 -14.34
N LEU A 429 -1.27 -23.12 -14.28
CA LEU A 429 -0.44 -22.58 -15.34
C LEU A 429 -0.73 -23.28 -16.68
N LEU A 430 -0.53 -22.54 -17.76
CA LEU A 430 -0.54 -23.02 -19.13
C LEU A 430 0.83 -23.59 -19.52
N ALA A 431 1.91 -22.99 -18.99
CA ALA A 431 3.30 -23.41 -19.10
C ALA A 431 3.98 -23.25 -17.73
N ASP A 432 4.90 -24.14 -17.35
CA ASP A 432 5.61 -24.08 -16.07
C ASP A 432 6.41 -22.77 -15.91
N SER A 433 6.87 -22.21 -17.03
CA SER A 433 7.43 -20.88 -17.10
C SER A 433 7.04 -20.22 -18.42
N ALA A 434 6.72 -18.92 -18.38
CA ALA A 434 6.57 -18.07 -19.54
C ALA A 434 7.29 -16.76 -19.24
N ILE A 435 8.44 -16.56 -19.86
CA ILE A 435 9.28 -15.38 -19.62
C ILE A 435 9.58 -14.67 -20.93
N ALA A 436 9.82 -13.36 -20.85
CA ALA A 436 10.25 -12.58 -21.98
C ALA A 436 11.21 -11.47 -21.61
N GLU A 437 11.90 -11.02 -22.65
CA GLU A 437 12.71 -9.83 -22.65
C GLU A 437 12.46 -9.03 -23.93
N VAL A 438 12.66 -7.71 -23.84
CA VAL A 438 12.56 -6.81 -24.98
C VAL A 438 13.97 -6.43 -25.41
N SER A 439 14.17 -6.35 -26.73
CA SER A 439 15.40 -5.86 -27.35
C SER A 439 15.12 -4.93 -28.54
N LEU A 440 16.14 -4.18 -28.94
CA LEU A 440 16.13 -3.39 -30.16
C LEU A 440 16.80 -4.23 -31.26
N ASP A 441 16.00 -4.69 -32.23
CA ASP A 441 16.49 -5.63 -33.24
C ASP A 441 17.67 -5.04 -34.03
N GLY A 442 18.83 -5.72 -33.96
CA GLY A 442 20.08 -5.30 -34.61
C GLY A 442 20.89 -4.21 -33.90
N VAL A 443 20.48 -3.77 -32.69
CA VAL A 443 21.21 -2.77 -31.91
C VAL A 443 21.78 -3.40 -30.64
N PRO A 444 23.10 -3.37 -30.43
CA PRO A 444 23.70 -3.80 -29.17
C PRO A 444 23.17 -2.94 -28.01
N LEU A 445 22.63 -3.58 -26.96
CA LEU A 445 22.16 -2.89 -25.76
C LEU A 445 23.32 -2.27 -24.97
N SER A 446 23.00 -1.35 -24.08
CA SER A 446 23.96 -0.77 -23.14
C SER A 446 24.59 -1.86 -22.27
N SER A 447 25.72 -1.55 -21.61
CA SER A 447 26.38 -2.48 -20.68
C SER A 447 25.54 -2.85 -19.45
N GLN A 448 24.39 -2.20 -19.25
CA GLN A 448 23.46 -2.47 -18.15
C GLN A 448 22.19 -3.24 -18.59
N GLY A 449 22.05 -3.52 -19.89
CA GLY A 449 20.93 -4.31 -20.44
C GLY A 449 19.57 -3.63 -20.44
N GLU A 450 19.52 -2.32 -20.15
CA GLU A 450 18.31 -1.53 -20.27
C GLU A 450 18.00 -1.18 -21.73
N VAL A 451 16.72 -1.29 -22.11
CA VAL A 451 16.22 -0.88 -23.43
C VAL A 451 15.86 0.59 -23.37
N GLU A 452 16.71 1.44 -23.93
CA GLU A 452 16.53 2.88 -23.96
C GLU A 452 16.23 3.37 -25.38
N VAL A 453 15.14 4.12 -25.57
CA VAL A 453 14.73 4.66 -26.88
C VAL A 453 14.41 6.14 -26.80
N PRO A 454 14.53 6.90 -27.91
CA PRO A 454 14.03 8.27 -27.95
C PRO A 454 12.49 8.29 -27.83
N MET A 455 11.98 9.22 -27.03
CA MET A 455 10.53 9.37 -26.82
C MET A 455 9.81 9.77 -28.13
N GLY A 456 8.69 9.13 -28.43
CA GLY A 456 7.85 9.41 -29.60
C GLY A 456 8.44 8.98 -30.95
N VAL A 457 9.55 8.24 -30.96
CA VAL A 457 10.19 7.78 -32.21
C VAL A 457 9.76 6.34 -32.53
N ASP A 458 9.29 6.13 -33.76
CA ASP A 458 8.94 4.80 -34.28
C ASP A 458 10.18 3.89 -34.31
N THR A 459 10.17 2.90 -33.43
CA THR A 459 11.30 2.01 -33.15
C THR A 459 10.89 0.57 -33.41
N LEU A 460 11.80 -0.21 -34.00
CA LEU A 460 11.61 -1.65 -34.18
C LEU A 460 12.03 -2.37 -32.90
N PHE A 461 11.07 -2.99 -32.24
CA PHE A 461 11.28 -3.83 -31.06
C PHE A 461 11.22 -5.30 -31.44
N ALA A 462 11.97 -6.10 -30.71
CA ALA A 462 11.82 -7.54 -30.65
C ALA A 462 11.41 -7.94 -29.22
N TYR A 463 10.31 -8.68 -29.12
CA TYR A 463 9.85 -9.32 -27.90
C TYR A 463 10.19 -10.81 -27.99
N ASP A 464 11.23 -11.21 -27.27
CA ASP A 464 11.73 -12.58 -27.26
C ASP A 464 11.04 -13.32 -26.10
N LEU A 465 10.19 -14.29 -26.43
CA LEU A 465 9.38 -15.09 -25.49
C LEU A 465 9.94 -16.50 -25.42
N ARG A 466 10.14 -17.01 -24.20
CA ARG A 466 10.44 -18.42 -23.93
C ARG A 466 9.39 -19.01 -22.99
N THR A 467 8.75 -20.09 -23.43
CA THR A 467 7.87 -20.90 -22.59
C THR A 467 8.48 -22.27 -22.33
N VAL A 468 8.41 -22.74 -21.08
CA VAL A 468 8.83 -24.09 -20.66
C VAL A 468 7.57 -24.86 -20.28
N ALA A 469 7.34 -26.02 -20.90
CA ALA A 469 6.16 -26.83 -20.61
C ALA A 469 6.24 -27.47 -19.21
N GLY A 470 7.45 -27.84 -18.78
CA GLY A 470 7.72 -28.54 -17.53
C GLY A 470 7.38 -30.03 -17.60
N ASP A 471 7.59 -30.72 -16.47
CA ASP A 471 7.36 -32.18 -16.35
C ASP A 471 5.88 -32.53 -16.10
N THR A 472 5.04 -31.53 -15.84
CA THR A 472 3.61 -31.69 -15.58
C THR A 472 2.83 -31.60 -16.89
N ALA A 473 1.83 -32.46 -17.10
CA ALA A 473 0.95 -32.38 -18.26
C ALA A 473 -0.02 -31.18 -18.14
N LEU A 474 0.50 -29.97 -18.34
CA LEU A 474 -0.28 -28.73 -18.40
C LEU A 474 -1.11 -28.68 -19.68
N SER A 475 -2.18 -27.88 -19.68
CA SER A 475 -3.07 -27.74 -20.83
C SER A 475 -2.37 -27.14 -22.05
N GLY A 476 -1.27 -26.41 -21.87
CA GLY A 476 -0.58 -25.67 -22.93
C GLY A 476 -1.35 -24.43 -23.34
N TYR A 477 -0.85 -23.72 -24.35
CA TYR A 477 -1.46 -22.48 -24.85
C TYR A 477 -1.54 -22.48 -26.38
N ASP A 478 -2.49 -21.74 -26.93
CA ASP A 478 -2.65 -21.50 -28.36
C ASP A 478 -2.80 -20.01 -28.69
N GLY A 479 -2.67 -19.14 -27.70
CA GLY A 479 -2.68 -17.69 -27.88
C GLY A 479 -1.51 -17.03 -27.16
N VAL A 480 -0.93 -16.01 -27.80
CA VAL A 480 -0.01 -15.05 -27.19
C VAL A 480 -0.59 -13.66 -27.43
N GLU A 481 -0.71 -12.87 -26.38
CA GLU A 481 -1.22 -11.49 -26.44
C GLU A 481 -0.19 -10.54 -25.82
N LEU A 482 0.06 -9.42 -26.50
CA LEU A 482 0.91 -8.33 -26.03
C LEU A 482 0.10 -7.05 -25.87
N SER A 483 0.21 -6.42 -24.70
CA SER A 483 -0.30 -5.08 -24.41
C SER A 483 0.78 -4.06 -24.77
N LEU A 484 0.52 -3.25 -25.80
CA LEU A 484 1.50 -2.37 -26.42
C LEU A 484 0.98 -0.93 -26.49
N PRO A 485 1.87 0.09 -26.59
CA PRO A 485 1.45 1.46 -26.83
C PRO A 485 0.59 1.62 -28.09
N ALA A 486 -0.26 2.65 -28.08
CA ALA A 486 -1.16 2.94 -29.19
C ALA A 486 -0.41 3.10 -30.51
N GLY A 487 -0.90 2.41 -31.55
CA GLY A 487 -0.32 2.47 -32.90
C GLY A 487 0.87 1.51 -33.13
N ALA A 488 1.16 0.62 -32.18
CA ALA A 488 2.08 -0.49 -32.41
C ALA A 488 1.64 -1.31 -33.63
N ARG A 489 2.60 -1.72 -34.47
CA ARG A 489 2.37 -2.46 -35.73
C ARG A 489 3.20 -3.72 -35.79
N PHE A 490 2.54 -4.86 -35.96
CA PHE A 490 3.21 -6.14 -36.17
C PHE A 490 4.13 -6.09 -37.40
N VAL A 491 5.28 -6.78 -37.33
CA VAL A 491 6.25 -6.90 -38.43
C VAL A 491 6.39 -8.35 -38.85
N ASP A 492 6.86 -9.21 -37.95
CA ASP A 492 7.01 -10.64 -38.20
C ASP A 492 7.04 -11.45 -36.89
N LEU A 493 6.97 -12.78 -37.05
CA LEU A 493 7.12 -13.75 -35.98
C LEU A 493 8.17 -14.79 -36.42
N GLU A 494 9.13 -15.09 -35.55
CA GLU A 494 9.97 -16.28 -35.64
C GLU A 494 9.54 -17.29 -34.57
N ILE A 495 9.48 -18.57 -34.92
CA ILE A 495 9.26 -19.67 -34.00
C ILE A 495 10.46 -20.61 -34.12
N GLU A 496 11.16 -20.88 -33.02
CA GLU A 496 12.40 -21.68 -33.01
C GLU A 496 13.46 -21.18 -34.01
N GLY A 497 13.54 -19.85 -34.18
CA GLY A 497 14.46 -19.19 -35.12
C GLY A 497 14.09 -19.35 -36.61
N VAL A 498 12.89 -19.85 -36.92
CA VAL A 498 12.37 -19.96 -38.29
C VAL A 498 11.21 -18.97 -38.47
N ALA A 499 11.22 -18.22 -39.57
CA ALA A 499 10.15 -17.28 -39.90
C ALA A 499 8.80 -18.01 -40.05
N ALA A 500 7.79 -17.57 -39.29
CA ALA A 500 6.44 -18.10 -39.31
C ALA A 500 5.57 -17.35 -40.34
N THR A 501 4.59 -18.05 -40.93
CA THR A 501 3.70 -17.52 -41.97
C THR A 501 2.28 -17.36 -41.43
N GLU A 502 1.74 -16.13 -41.49
CA GLU A 502 0.34 -15.84 -41.15
C GLU A 502 -0.63 -16.65 -42.04
N GLY A 503 -1.71 -17.18 -41.44
CA GLY A 503 -2.69 -18.05 -42.08
C GLY A 503 -2.25 -19.52 -42.22
N THR A 504 -1.01 -19.85 -41.84
CA THR A 504 -0.50 -21.24 -41.78
C THR A 504 -0.02 -21.60 -40.38
N ASP A 505 0.90 -20.81 -39.84
CA ASP A 505 1.52 -21.06 -38.54
C ASP A 505 0.82 -20.30 -37.40
N PHE A 506 0.18 -19.16 -37.70
CA PHE A 506 -0.59 -18.36 -36.75
C PHE A 506 -1.61 -17.45 -37.47
N GLU A 507 -2.59 -16.94 -36.73
CA GLU A 507 -3.51 -15.88 -37.13
C GLU A 507 -3.22 -14.61 -36.30
N LEU A 508 -3.24 -13.43 -36.93
CA LEU A 508 -2.98 -12.14 -36.28
C LEU A 508 -4.30 -11.39 -36.06
N THR A 509 -4.52 -10.93 -34.84
CA THR A 509 -5.51 -9.89 -34.52
C THR A 509 -4.80 -8.70 -33.94
N GLN A 510 -5.00 -7.52 -34.53
CA GLN A 510 -4.38 -6.28 -34.07
C GLN A 510 -5.44 -5.23 -33.76
N GLU A 511 -5.40 -4.71 -32.54
CA GLU A 511 -6.20 -3.60 -32.06
C GLU A 511 -5.28 -2.41 -31.73
N THR A 512 -5.84 -1.28 -31.29
CA THR A 512 -5.08 -0.03 -31.07
C THR A 512 -3.88 -0.22 -30.13
N ASN A 513 -4.04 -0.99 -29.05
CA ASN A 513 -3.05 -1.18 -27.98
C ASN A 513 -2.72 -2.66 -27.73
N ARG A 514 -3.04 -3.54 -28.69
CA ARG A 514 -2.97 -4.99 -28.48
C ARG A 514 -2.61 -5.71 -29.76
N ILE A 515 -1.67 -6.64 -29.65
CA ILE A 515 -1.37 -7.64 -30.70
C ILE A 515 -1.69 -9.01 -30.10
N ALA A 516 -2.52 -9.79 -30.78
CA ALA A 516 -2.83 -11.17 -30.42
C ALA A 516 -2.47 -12.11 -31.57
N LEU A 517 -1.73 -13.17 -31.23
CA LEU A 517 -1.31 -14.24 -32.11
C LEU A 517 -2.03 -15.52 -31.69
N THR A 518 -2.75 -16.17 -32.59
CA THR A 518 -3.44 -17.44 -32.33
C THR A 518 -2.84 -18.55 -33.17
N PHE A 519 -2.46 -19.65 -32.54
CA PHE A 519 -1.82 -20.79 -33.18
C PHE A 519 -2.84 -21.88 -33.54
N PRO A 520 -2.66 -22.60 -34.66
CA PRO A 520 -3.62 -23.62 -35.11
C PRO A 520 -3.63 -24.89 -34.22
N ALA A 521 -2.58 -25.09 -33.42
CA ALA A 521 -2.46 -26.20 -32.49
C ALA A 521 -1.95 -25.71 -31.14
N VAL A 522 -2.45 -26.33 -30.07
CA VAL A 522 -2.01 -26.05 -28.69
C VAL A 522 -0.54 -26.44 -28.52
N ILE A 523 0.25 -25.53 -27.99
CA ILE A 523 1.67 -25.68 -27.70
C ILE A 523 1.81 -26.23 -26.27
N GLN A 524 2.34 -27.46 -26.17
CA GLN A 524 2.54 -28.20 -24.91
C GLN A 524 4.00 -28.60 -24.68
N GLN A 525 4.91 -27.98 -25.43
CA GLN A 525 6.34 -28.25 -25.39
C GLN A 525 7.07 -26.92 -25.30
N ASP A 526 8.33 -26.98 -24.88
CA ASP A 526 9.18 -25.79 -24.82
C ASP A 526 9.16 -25.06 -26.17
N ARG A 527 9.07 -23.74 -26.07
CA ARG A 527 8.96 -22.89 -27.25
C ARG A 527 9.67 -21.57 -27.06
N ALA A 528 10.43 -21.19 -28.08
CA ALA A 528 11.02 -19.88 -28.24
C ALA A 528 10.34 -19.15 -29.42
N MET A 529 9.93 -17.92 -29.19
CA MET A 529 9.33 -17.05 -30.20
C MET A 529 10.00 -15.69 -30.18
N ARG A 530 10.17 -15.07 -31.35
CA ARG A 530 10.54 -13.67 -31.47
C ARG A 530 9.46 -12.92 -32.21
N ILE A 531 8.81 -11.99 -31.52
CA ILE A 531 7.74 -11.16 -32.07
C ILE A 531 8.34 -9.79 -32.37
N ARG A 532 8.42 -9.41 -33.65
CA ARG A 532 8.87 -8.08 -34.04
C ARG A 532 7.69 -7.17 -34.31
N PHE A 533 7.74 -5.96 -33.77
CA PHE A 533 6.76 -4.92 -34.02
C PHE A 533 7.42 -3.54 -34.02
N ARG A 534 6.81 -2.56 -34.70
CA ARG A 534 7.22 -1.16 -34.56
C ARG A 534 6.27 -0.42 -33.64
N SER A 535 6.80 0.42 -32.76
CA SER A 535 6.00 1.28 -31.87
C SER A 535 6.81 2.51 -31.46
N ALA A 536 6.12 3.51 -30.92
CA ALA A 536 6.71 4.68 -30.29
C ALA A 536 6.35 4.71 -28.80
N ILE A 537 7.33 5.06 -27.95
CA ILE A 537 7.15 5.16 -26.49
C ILE A 537 6.84 6.60 -26.12
N PHE A 538 5.71 6.84 -25.44
CA PHE A 538 5.25 8.18 -25.05
C PHE A 538 5.33 8.45 -23.55
N GLN A 539 5.73 7.46 -22.75
CA GLN A 539 5.93 7.59 -21.30
C GLN A 539 7.41 7.47 -20.95
N ALA A 540 7.82 8.03 -19.81
CA ALA A 540 9.21 7.94 -19.35
C ALA A 540 9.64 6.48 -19.12
N SER A 541 8.70 5.64 -18.71
CA SER A 541 8.87 4.21 -18.52
C SER A 541 7.61 3.49 -18.96
N GLN A 542 7.77 2.46 -19.80
CA GLN A 542 6.68 1.63 -20.31
C GLN A 542 7.02 0.17 -20.10
N PHE A 543 6.10 -0.61 -19.53
CA PHE A 543 6.17 -2.06 -19.51
C PHE A 543 5.40 -2.61 -20.71
N LEU A 544 6.01 -3.53 -21.45
CA LEU A 544 5.39 -4.24 -22.56
C LEU A 544 4.91 -5.59 -22.05
N GLU A 545 3.72 -5.61 -21.48
CA GLU A 545 3.17 -6.80 -20.82
C GLU A 545 2.68 -7.81 -21.86
N GLY A 546 2.79 -9.09 -21.53
CA GLY A 546 2.33 -10.18 -22.36
C GLY A 546 1.61 -11.25 -21.56
N ARG A 547 0.77 -12.03 -22.22
CA ARG A 547 0.12 -13.20 -21.64
C ARG A 547 -0.05 -14.32 -22.67
N ILE A 548 -0.03 -15.55 -22.19
CA ILE A 548 -0.42 -16.72 -22.96
C ILE A 548 -1.83 -17.17 -22.57
N SER A 549 -2.57 -17.75 -23.51
CA SER A 549 -3.95 -18.19 -23.30
C SER A 549 -4.23 -19.52 -24.01
N ASN A 550 -5.25 -20.24 -23.55
CA ASN A 550 -5.76 -21.43 -24.23
C ASN A 550 -7.23 -21.26 -24.58
N SER A 551 -7.53 -21.12 -25.87
CA SER A 551 -8.88 -20.91 -26.39
C SER A 551 -9.74 -22.19 -26.35
N GLY A 552 -9.12 -23.37 -26.29
CA GLY A 552 -9.80 -24.67 -26.26
C GLY A 552 -10.29 -25.10 -24.88
N VAL A 553 -9.85 -24.45 -23.80
CA VAL A 553 -10.25 -24.75 -22.42
C VAL A 553 -11.08 -23.60 -21.87
N GLY A 554 -12.41 -23.72 -21.98
CA GLY A 554 -13.34 -22.78 -21.36
C GLY A 554 -13.11 -22.71 -19.85
N ASP A 555 -13.03 -21.49 -19.33
CA ASP A 555 -12.79 -21.15 -17.91
C ASP A 555 -11.35 -21.34 -17.40
N GLN A 556 -10.32 -21.34 -18.26
CA GLN A 556 -8.92 -21.20 -17.80
C GLN A 556 -8.46 -19.74 -17.89
N LEU A 557 -7.78 -19.23 -16.86
CA LEU A 557 -7.23 -17.88 -16.90
C LEU A 557 -6.04 -17.82 -17.86
N PRO A 558 -5.80 -16.67 -18.52
CA PRO A 558 -4.51 -16.43 -19.15
C PRO A 558 -3.39 -16.46 -18.10
N GLN A 559 -2.19 -16.81 -18.54
CA GLN A 559 -0.98 -16.77 -17.74
C GLN A 559 -0.11 -15.61 -18.21
N SER A 560 0.31 -14.76 -17.28
CA SER A 560 1.19 -13.63 -17.52
C SER A 560 2.58 -14.10 -17.97
N ILE A 561 3.19 -13.33 -18.87
CA ILE A 561 4.58 -13.51 -19.30
C ILE A 561 5.43 -12.60 -18.41
N GLU A 562 6.28 -13.21 -17.59
CA GLU A 562 7.11 -12.50 -16.63
C GLU A 562 8.44 -12.05 -17.26
N ALA A 563 9.09 -11.04 -16.68
CA ALA A 563 10.42 -10.62 -17.13
C ALA A 563 11.48 -11.71 -16.86
N GLY A 564 12.34 -11.99 -17.83
CA GLY A 564 13.49 -12.88 -17.63
C GLY A 564 14.33 -13.12 -18.89
N ASP A 565 15.45 -13.81 -18.71
CA ASP A 565 16.39 -14.21 -19.77
C ASP A 565 15.74 -15.26 -20.68
N ALA A 566 15.13 -14.81 -21.78
CA ALA A 566 14.44 -15.66 -22.72
C ALA A 566 15.38 -16.18 -23.81
N ARG A 567 16.46 -15.44 -24.11
CA ARG A 567 17.32 -15.68 -25.25
C ARG A 567 18.78 -15.28 -25.00
N ASP A 568 19.68 -16.27 -25.02
CA ASP A 568 21.12 -16.13 -24.72
C ASP A 568 21.91 -15.09 -25.54
N ASP A 569 21.46 -14.70 -26.74
CA ASP A 569 22.13 -13.70 -27.59
C ASP A 569 21.59 -12.27 -27.42
N VAL A 570 20.64 -12.08 -26.50
CA VAL A 570 20.10 -10.80 -26.10
C VAL A 570 20.67 -10.42 -24.73
N ASN A 571 21.11 -9.18 -24.61
CA ASN A 571 21.66 -8.65 -23.36
C ASN A 571 20.61 -7.79 -22.64
N SER A 572 19.38 -8.28 -22.54
CA SER A 572 18.26 -7.73 -21.76
C SER A 572 17.85 -8.80 -20.73
N ASN A 573 16.95 -8.45 -19.82
CA ASN A 573 16.30 -9.39 -18.89
C ASN A 573 14.91 -8.88 -18.48
N GLY A 574 14.38 -7.91 -19.24
CA GLY A 574 13.25 -7.10 -18.84
C GLY A 574 12.35 -6.78 -20.01
N VAL A 575 11.07 -6.58 -19.68
CA VAL A 575 10.04 -6.09 -20.62
C VAL A 575 9.80 -4.58 -20.51
N GLN A 576 10.66 -3.90 -19.74
CA GLN A 576 10.60 -2.46 -19.51
C GLN A 576 11.41 -1.72 -20.57
N VAL A 577 10.81 -0.65 -21.11
CA VAL A 577 11.47 0.29 -22.03
C VAL A 577 11.51 1.67 -21.38
N ILE A 578 12.70 2.28 -21.39
CA ILE A 578 12.96 3.60 -20.82
C ILE A 578 13.11 4.61 -21.96
N ALA A 579 12.53 5.80 -21.77
CA ALA A 579 12.71 6.89 -22.72
C ALA A 579 13.93 7.77 -22.33
N SER A 580 14.90 7.90 -23.26
CA SER A 580 16.17 8.63 -23.05
C SER A 580 16.05 10.15 -22.94
N ASP A 581 14.94 10.73 -23.38
CA ASP A 581 14.79 12.18 -23.50
C ASP A 581 13.44 12.64 -22.94
N THR A 582 13.36 12.73 -21.61
CA THR A 582 12.18 13.18 -20.86
C THR A 582 12.09 14.70 -20.73
N ARG A 583 12.98 15.46 -21.40
CA ARG A 583 13.00 16.94 -21.33
C ARG A 583 11.92 17.59 -22.19
N PHE A 584 11.23 16.80 -23.01
CA PHE A 584 10.09 17.26 -23.79
C PHE A 584 8.90 17.40 -22.84
N GLY A 585 8.40 18.62 -22.66
CA GLY A 585 7.18 18.85 -21.89
C GLY A 585 5.99 18.07 -22.47
N VAL A 586 4.91 17.99 -21.69
CA VAL A 586 3.69 17.17 -21.93
C VAL A 586 3.15 17.22 -23.36
N LEU A 587 3.25 18.37 -24.03
CA LEU A 587 2.80 18.59 -25.40
C LEU A 587 3.95 19.19 -26.24
N ARG A 588 4.34 18.46 -27.29
CA ARG A 588 5.39 18.90 -28.24
C ARG A 588 4.82 19.84 -29.33
N ASP A 589 5.51 19.99 -30.46
CA ASP A 589 5.12 20.83 -31.58
C ASP A 589 3.88 20.25 -32.26
N ILE A 590 2.94 21.12 -32.62
CA ILE A 590 1.78 20.74 -33.43
C ILE A 590 2.25 20.69 -34.89
N ARG A 591 1.95 19.60 -35.59
CA ARG A 591 2.25 19.43 -37.02
C ARG A 591 0.98 19.56 -37.82
N LEU A 592 0.96 20.50 -38.77
CA LEU A 592 -0.14 20.63 -39.73
C LEU A 592 0.21 19.89 -41.03
N SER A 593 -0.74 19.16 -41.61
CA SER A 593 -0.54 18.54 -42.93
C SER A 593 -0.35 19.59 -44.02
N THR A 594 -0.97 20.75 -43.86
CA THR A 594 -0.75 21.95 -44.67
C THR A 594 -0.89 23.21 -43.81
N PRO A 595 -0.04 24.23 -43.98
CA PRO A 595 -0.20 25.51 -43.29
C PRO A 595 -1.26 26.41 -43.95
N VAL A 596 -1.87 25.99 -45.06
CA VAL A 596 -2.88 26.75 -45.81
C VAL A 596 -4.08 25.85 -46.10
N VAL A 597 -5.28 26.33 -45.78
CA VAL A 597 -6.56 25.69 -46.09
C VAL A 597 -7.27 26.50 -47.19
N THR A 598 -7.69 25.83 -48.25
CA THR A 598 -8.44 26.36 -49.39
C THR A 598 -9.73 25.58 -49.54
N PRO A 599 -10.82 25.92 -48.82
CA PRO A 599 -12.06 25.15 -48.78
C PRO A 599 -12.90 25.41 -50.05
N ASN A 600 -12.42 24.94 -51.20
CA ASN A 600 -13.02 25.13 -52.52
C ASN A 600 -13.51 23.81 -53.15
N ASP A 601 -13.43 22.71 -52.41
CA ASP A 601 -13.84 21.35 -52.78
C ASP A 601 -13.09 20.82 -54.03
N ASP A 602 -11.79 21.12 -54.17
CA ASP A 602 -10.93 20.64 -55.26
C ASP A 602 -10.01 19.46 -54.88
N ASP A 603 -10.20 18.91 -53.68
CA ASP A 603 -9.41 17.88 -52.99
C ASP A 603 -7.97 18.31 -52.64
N ILE A 604 -7.62 19.59 -52.81
CA ILE A 604 -6.29 20.12 -52.52
C ILE A 604 -6.38 21.17 -51.42
N ASN A 605 -5.81 20.85 -50.25
CA ASN A 605 -5.81 21.72 -49.07
C ASN A 605 -7.23 22.13 -48.59
N ASP A 606 -8.28 21.40 -48.94
CA ASP A 606 -9.63 21.64 -48.41
C ASP A 606 -9.69 21.49 -46.88
N ASP A 607 -8.80 20.69 -46.31
CA ASP A 607 -8.60 20.54 -44.89
C ASP A 607 -7.12 20.52 -44.48
N THR A 608 -6.89 20.79 -43.20
CA THR A 608 -5.61 20.49 -42.54
C THR A 608 -5.82 19.49 -41.42
N ARG A 609 -4.96 18.48 -41.38
CA ARG A 609 -4.81 17.55 -40.27
C ARG A 609 -3.85 18.13 -39.25
N ILE A 610 -4.26 18.11 -38.00
CA ILE A 610 -3.57 18.67 -36.85
C ILE A 610 -3.05 17.49 -36.04
N LEU A 611 -1.76 17.21 -36.14
CA LEU A 611 -1.10 16.06 -35.53
C LEU A 611 -0.27 16.51 -34.34
N PHE A 612 -0.43 15.87 -33.20
CA PHE A 612 0.34 16.19 -31.99
C PHE A 612 0.50 14.96 -31.11
N ASP A 613 1.53 14.98 -30.26
CA ASP A 613 1.88 13.87 -29.39
C ASP A 613 1.80 14.33 -27.93
N LEU A 614 1.19 13.52 -27.07
CA LEU A 614 1.08 13.72 -25.63
C LEU A 614 2.04 12.79 -24.90
N PHE A 615 2.85 13.34 -24.01
CA PHE A 615 3.90 12.64 -23.29
C PHE A 615 3.68 12.68 -21.78
N GLY A 616 3.87 11.56 -21.10
CA GLY A 616 3.81 11.47 -19.63
C GLY A 616 2.42 11.74 -19.01
N VAL A 617 1.35 11.69 -19.80
CA VAL A 617 -0.04 11.83 -19.35
C VAL A 617 -0.62 10.46 -19.02
N GLN A 618 -1.17 10.28 -17.82
CA GLN A 618 -1.96 9.11 -17.44
C GLN A 618 -3.46 9.35 -17.68
N ASP A 619 -3.97 10.50 -17.26
CA ASP A 619 -5.34 10.95 -17.51
C ASP A 619 -5.36 12.49 -17.60
N GLY A 620 -5.70 13.02 -18.78
CA GLY A 620 -5.75 14.46 -19.04
C GLY A 620 -6.87 14.82 -20.00
N VAL A 621 -7.37 16.04 -19.90
CA VAL A 621 -8.38 16.56 -20.85
C VAL A 621 -7.67 17.45 -21.85
N PHE A 622 -7.74 17.13 -23.13
CA PHE A 622 -7.19 17.98 -24.18
C PHE A 622 -8.29 18.59 -25.05
N ARG A 623 -7.98 19.73 -25.65
CA ARG A 623 -8.85 20.49 -26.55
C ARG A 623 -8.08 20.96 -27.77
N VAL A 624 -8.69 20.83 -28.94
CA VAL A 624 -8.21 21.37 -30.21
C VAL A 624 -9.22 22.39 -30.71
N GLU A 625 -8.81 23.65 -30.75
CA GLU A 625 -9.68 24.79 -31.05
C GLU A 625 -9.04 25.70 -32.09
N VAL A 626 -9.86 26.45 -32.82
CA VAL A 626 -9.42 27.45 -33.80
C VAL A 626 -9.82 28.83 -33.31
N PHE A 627 -8.91 29.79 -33.41
CA PHE A 627 -9.10 31.19 -33.04
C PHE A 627 -8.79 32.12 -34.21
N ASP A 628 -9.44 33.27 -34.25
CA ASP A 628 -8.99 34.38 -35.08
C ASP A 628 -7.84 35.16 -34.41
N LEU A 629 -7.22 36.10 -35.15
CA LEU A 629 -6.14 36.94 -34.61
C LEU A 629 -6.59 37.91 -33.49
N ALA A 630 -7.91 38.08 -33.28
CA ALA A 630 -8.44 38.86 -32.16
C ALA A 630 -8.62 38.00 -30.89
N GLY A 631 -8.29 36.71 -30.95
CA GLY A 631 -8.42 35.77 -29.84
C GLY A 631 -9.86 35.28 -29.65
N ARG A 632 -10.76 35.49 -30.62
CA ARG A 632 -12.12 34.94 -30.57
C ARG A 632 -12.08 33.50 -31.09
N ARG A 633 -12.71 32.59 -30.35
CA ARG A 633 -12.84 31.20 -30.78
C ARG A 633 -13.77 31.12 -32.00
N VAL A 634 -13.28 30.48 -33.04
CA VAL A 634 -13.96 30.25 -34.32
C VAL A 634 -14.56 28.85 -34.35
N ARG A 635 -13.84 27.85 -33.84
CA ARG A 635 -14.31 26.47 -33.77
C ARG A 635 -13.74 25.70 -32.60
N ASN A 636 -14.54 24.80 -32.02
CA ASN A 636 -14.06 23.70 -31.21
C ASN A 636 -14.02 22.42 -32.05
N ILE A 637 -12.82 21.96 -32.42
CA ILE A 637 -12.66 20.80 -33.31
C ILE A 637 -12.85 19.50 -32.53
N LEU A 638 -12.18 19.38 -31.39
CA LEU A 638 -12.17 18.18 -30.58
C LEU A 638 -11.93 18.54 -29.11
N ALA A 639 -12.66 17.89 -28.21
CA ALA A 639 -12.39 17.91 -26.77
C ALA A 639 -12.57 16.49 -26.24
N ASP A 640 -11.52 15.92 -25.69
CA ASP A 640 -11.53 14.52 -25.27
C ASP A 640 -10.63 14.30 -24.04
N ARG A 641 -10.81 13.15 -23.39
CA ARG A 641 -9.87 12.65 -22.38
C ARG A 641 -8.87 11.73 -23.04
N ALA A 642 -7.61 11.87 -22.67
CA ALA A 642 -6.54 11.04 -23.21
C ALA A 642 -5.44 10.77 -22.19
N SER A 643 -4.79 9.63 -22.40
CA SER A 643 -3.47 9.30 -21.88
C SER A 643 -2.39 9.62 -22.92
N SER A 644 -1.14 9.28 -22.62
CA SER A 644 0.01 9.48 -23.51
C SER A 644 -0.17 8.74 -24.84
N GLY A 645 0.19 9.38 -25.95
CA GLY A 645 0.05 8.81 -27.29
C GLY A 645 0.08 9.86 -28.40
N ALA A 646 -0.12 9.39 -29.65
CA ALA A 646 -0.25 10.24 -30.82
C ALA A 646 -1.72 10.56 -31.11
N PHE A 647 -2.02 11.83 -31.43
CA PHE A 647 -3.37 12.35 -31.64
C PHE A 647 -3.47 13.13 -32.95
N GLY A 648 -4.70 13.17 -33.49
CA GLY A 648 -5.01 13.84 -34.73
C GLY A 648 -6.41 14.45 -34.72
N ALA A 649 -6.54 15.67 -35.23
CA ALA A 649 -7.82 16.32 -35.50
C ALA A 649 -7.82 16.92 -36.91
N VAL A 650 -8.99 17.24 -37.47
CA VAL A 650 -9.11 17.79 -38.83
C VAL A 650 -9.88 19.09 -38.79
N TRP A 651 -9.39 20.10 -39.52
CA TRP A 651 -10.10 21.34 -39.74
C TRP A 651 -10.23 21.64 -41.23
N ASP A 652 -11.47 21.80 -41.67
CA ASP A 652 -11.91 22.01 -43.06
C ASP A 652 -12.11 23.50 -43.41
N GLY A 653 -11.60 24.42 -42.56
CA GLY A 653 -11.77 25.85 -42.77
C GLY A 653 -13.17 26.40 -42.43
N THR A 654 -14.03 25.66 -41.73
CA THR A 654 -15.33 26.19 -41.25
C THR A 654 -15.35 26.55 -39.77
N ASP A 655 -16.32 27.39 -39.37
CA ASP A 655 -16.66 27.69 -37.97
C ASP A 655 -17.57 26.61 -37.33
N ASP A 656 -17.99 26.84 -36.08
CA ASP A 656 -18.92 25.97 -35.33
C ASP A 656 -20.29 25.78 -36.02
N ASP A 657 -20.73 26.74 -36.85
CA ASP A 657 -21.98 26.68 -37.63
C ASP A 657 -21.80 26.03 -39.02
N ARG A 658 -20.62 25.44 -39.27
CA ARG A 658 -20.19 24.86 -40.55
C ARG A 658 -20.20 25.86 -41.71
N GLN A 659 -20.01 27.14 -41.44
CA GLN A 659 -19.83 28.16 -42.46
C GLN A 659 -18.33 28.36 -42.73
N VAL A 660 -17.97 28.49 -44.01
CA VAL A 660 -16.58 28.78 -44.41
C VAL A 660 -16.15 30.12 -43.84
N VAL A 661 -15.01 30.13 -43.17
CA VAL A 661 -14.48 31.35 -42.53
C VAL A 661 -13.90 32.30 -43.58
N ALA A 662 -13.84 33.59 -43.28
CA ALA A 662 -13.27 34.58 -44.21
C ALA A 662 -11.77 34.31 -44.47
N PRO A 663 -11.22 34.63 -45.67
CA PRO A 663 -9.79 34.50 -45.92
C PRO A 663 -8.97 35.32 -44.92
N GLY A 664 -7.89 34.75 -44.40
CA GLY A 664 -7.11 35.36 -43.34
C GLY A 664 -6.25 34.36 -42.57
N MET A 665 -5.61 34.84 -41.52
CA MET A 665 -4.83 34.00 -40.61
C MET A 665 -5.68 33.58 -39.41
N TYR A 666 -5.58 32.31 -39.06
CA TYR A 666 -6.20 31.70 -37.89
C TYR A 666 -5.13 31.01 -37.06
N LEU A 667 -5.45 30.73 -35.80
CA LEU A 667 -4.59 30.10 -34.82
C LEU A 667 -5.23 28.79 -34.37
N ILE A 668 -4.56 27.67 -34.62
CA ILE A 668 -4.94 26.36 -34.08
C ILE A 668 -4.29 26.24 -32.71
N ARG A 669 -5.11 26.07 -31.68
CA ARG A 669 -4.68 25.92 -30.30
C ARG A 669 -4.94 24.49 -29.85
N VAL A 670 -3.89 23.80 -29.42
CA VAL A 670 -3.99 22.54 -28.69
C VAL A 670 -3.65 22.84 -27.23
N GLU A 671 -4.56 22.51 -26.33
CA GLU A 671 -4.45 22.74 -24.89
C GLU A 671 -4.68 21.42 -24.17
N ILE A 672 -3.89 21.14 -23.13
CA ILE A 672 -4.09 19.98 -22.27
C ILE A 672 -3.98 20.36 -20.80
N ASP A 673 -4.96 19.92 -20.02
CA ASP A 673 -4.98 20.03 -18.56
C ASP A 673 -4.46 18.73 -17.95
N VAL A 674 -3.36 18.83 -17.19
CA VAL A 674 -2.78 17.74 -16.38
C VAL A 674 -2.58 18.22 -14.94
N ASP A 675 -2.23 17.31 -14.03
CA ASP A 675 -2.02 17.62 -12.60
C ASP A 675 -0.96 18.71 -12.35
N GLU A 676 0.05 18.79 -13.20
CA GLU A 676 1.11 19.81 -13.12
C GLU A 676 0.69 21.19 -13.69
N GLY A 677 -0.52 21.28 -14.27
CA GLY A 677 -1.10 22.49 -14.84
C GLY A 677 -1.48 22.36 -16.31
N THR A 678 -1.89 23.49 -16.90
CA THR A 678 -2.31 23.56 -18.32
C THR A 678 -1.12 23.82 -19.23
N VAL A 679 -0.97 23.00 -20.27
CA VAL A 679 0.03 23.17 -21.33
C VAL A 679 -0.66 23.51 -22.64
N THR A 680 -0.20 24.58 -23.30
CA THR A 680 -0.81 25.09 -24.54
C THR A 680 0.21 25.27 -25.65
N ARG A 681 -0.17 24.87 -26.86
CA ARG A 681 0.57 25.12 -28.11
C ARG A 681 -0.34 25.76 -29.13
N VAL A 682 0.24 26.62 -29.96
CA VAL A 682 -0.48 27.38 -30.98
C VAL A 682 0.31 27.36 -32.28
N GLU A 683 -0.36 27.00 -33.37
CA GLU A 683 0.20 27.07 -34.73
C GLU A 683 -0.67 27.95 -35.64
N PRO A 684 -0.07 28.83 -36.45
CA PRO A 684 -0.80 29.61 -37.42
C PRO A 684 -1.20 28.77 -38.64
N VAL A 685 -2.41 29.01 -39.15
CA VAL A 685 -2.92 28.43 -40.40
C VAL A 685 -3.56 29.54 -41.22
N ALA A 686 -3.29 29.58 -42.52
CA ALA A 686 -3.91 30.53 -43.43
C ALA A 686 -5.15 29.92 -44.06
N VAL A 687 -6.22 30.70 -44.23
CA VAL A 687 -7.35 30.36 -45.10
C VAL A 687 -7.31 31.28 -46.31
N ALA A 688 -7.36 30.71 -47.51
CA ALA A 688 -7.32 31.45 -48.77
C ALA A 688 -8.27 30.80 -49.78
N TYR A 689 -9.00 31.60 -50.56
CA TYR A 689 -9.81 31.13 -51.69
C TYR A 689 -10.22 32.32 -52.57
#